data_AF-A0A178JF55-F1
#
_entry.id   AF-A0A178JF55-F1
#
_cell.length_a   1.000
_cell.length_b   1.000
_cell.length_c   1.000
_cell.angle_alpha   90.00
_cell.angle_beta   90.00
_cell.angle_gamma   90.00
#
_symmetry.space_group_name_H-M   'P 1'
#
loop_
_entity.id
_entity.type
_entity.pdbx_description
1 polymer ?
#
loop_
_entity_poly.entity_id
_entity_poly.type
_entity_poly.pdbx_seq_one_letter_code
_entity_poly.pdbx_strand_id
1 'polypeptide(L)'
;MPNDGYGYDADGTISLPGEPSSPNAYSTNAEYDAYYQNFETSFAAVDGWGLCVEPIEIPLSSVGSEQVIALEPQSIITEANSATDTVMLFKEGDPTPLDIKVTNNDGRSLSIQCGDALNLDTPTRYHLVVTNGVKTETGQPLSASSEFTRLMNSSNEQLNDSELVVKRDSIDPAVTHYRSLASAGIAYAATFTTQDAYSPLDEMVEGNKNAKLELVLGSLNTKHNDFDEAEGILTVTQYLPFDQQTADNDPSGCVLDEYDPINACQAMYRWIEPADTTNGHHLTRNNPTPKIHDATKELPVNIYLPKPKHTPSSDTTAEWMMKNNKAVIFVHGLGGDKSSTSLMAADYTNKGYVVFAIDMPYHGSQIVKDNNGNEISANANRAFFINITSPLTLRSNLHQAVTDFTGLRYALNFGNPQAQREVSLIGQSLGGIVSVMISEMTQGRDDLQLKTANFVVPGQGLVNLTLNSLLLGPEMERAIKDSPDIQRAIAETLVPNLCYEGVSNEDCITALNDHSSSFPDSIAMLEEEIYAAVLPLLKKGVQRTIDSADPAGKVHRQVSEQQPTLLLEAFGTCKNDCEVGVDYIPDSVVPNSAPNNQLTGTEPLIRALKLDPILDNVQAPDIRGAVRATKGGHGTYLFPYEGPVNEEGVPEQEITIEGMQAMAAQQLAISSMVIDQKVTIRNNYFVDSSDFN
;
A
#
# COMPACT_ATOMS: atom_id res chain seq x y z
N MET A 1 12.33 -12.76 -11.43
CA MET A 1 12.89 -11.51 -12.02
C MET A 1 11.87 -10.94 -13.00
N PRO A 2 11.67 -9.62 -13.07
CA PRO A 2 10.82 -9.03 -14.10
C PRO A 2 11.43 -9.29 -15.49
N ASN A 3 10.67 -9.96 -16.36
CA ASN A 3 11.13 -10.44 -17.67
C ASN A 3 9.95 -10.84 -18.56
N ASP A 4 9.64 -10.08 -19.61
CA ASP A 4 8.51 -10.38 -20.52
C ASP A 4 8.66 -11.72 -21.26
N GLY A 5 9.83 -12.37 -21.17
CA GLY A 5 10.09 -13.71 -21.66
C GLY A 5 9.31 -14.83 -20.94
N TYR A 6 8.75 -14.57 -19.74
CA TYR A 6 7.78 -15.50 -19.14
C TYR A 6 6.49 -15.56 -19.97
N GLY A 7 6.20 -14.52 -20.76
CA GLY A 7 5.00 -14.42 -21.56
C GLY A 7 3.80 -13.91 -20.78
N TYR A 8 2.69 -13.79 -21.49
CA TYR A 8 1.41 -13.39 -20.95
C TYR A 8 0.35 -14.39 -21.39
N ASP A 9 -0.59 -14.65 -20.52
CA ASP A 9 -1.72 -15.54 -20.77
C ASP A 9 -2.75 -14.88 -21.69
N ALA A 10 -3.76 -15.65 -22.10
CA ALA A 10 -4.78 -15.17 -23.04
C ALA A 10 -5.64 -14.03 -22.47
N ASP A 11 -5.74 -13.94 -21.16
CA ASP A 11 -6.38 -12.85 -20.41
C ASP A 11 -5.46 -11.63 -20.18
N GLY A 12 -4.20 -11.74 -20.60
CA GLY A 12 -3.21 -10.67 -20.56
C GLY A 12 -2.48 -10.55 -19.22
N THR A 13 -2.62 -11.51 -18.31
CA THR A 13 -1.83 -11.55 -17.07
C THR A 13 -0.48 -12.26 -17.27
N ILE A 14 0.42 -12.19 -16.28
CA ILE A 14 1.75 -12.83 -16.36
C ILE A 14 1.59 -14.34 -16.35
N SER A 15 2.20 -15.02 -17.33
CA SER A 15 2.21 -16.49 -17.40
C SER A 15 3.26 -17.09 -16.46
N LEU A 16 2.85 -17.96 -15.54
CA LEU A 16 3.72 -18.73 -14.65
C LEU A 16 3.72 -20.23 -14.97
N PRO A 17 4.85 -20.94 -14.75
CA PRO A 17 4.88 -22.38 -14.88
C PRO A 17 3.89 -23.07 -13.93
N GLY A 18 3.00 -23.89 -14.49
CA GLY A 18 1.98 -24.62 -13.71
C GLY A 18 0.75 -23.77 -13.34
N GLU A 19 0.63 -22.55 -13.87
CA GLU A 19 -0.56 -21.71 -13.75
C GLU A 19 -1.77 -22.36 -14.45
N PRO A 20 -2.97 -22.26 -13.87
CA PRO A 20 -4.20 -22.69 -14.51
C PRO A 20 -4.65 -21.72 -15.61
N SER A 21 -4.98 -22.25 -16.79
CA SER A 21 -5.54 -21.42 -17.87
C SER A 21 -6.98 -20.91 -17.64
N SER A 22 -7.71 -21.47 -16.67
CA SER A 22 -9.05 -21.02 -16.23
C SER A 22 -9.47 -21.74 -14.95
N PRO A 23 -10.53 -21.30 -14.23
CA PRO A 23 -11.09 -22.06 -13.12
C PRO A 23 -11.51 -23.49 -13.50
N ASN A 24 -11.93 -23.70 -14.75
CA ASN A 24 -12.31 -25.01 -15.29
C ASN A 24 -11.11 -25.92 -15.60
N ALA A 25 -9.89 -25.38 -15.59
CA ALA A 25 -8.66 -26.15 -15.81
C ALA A 25 -8.22 -26.94 -14.57
N TYR A 26 -8.72 -26.56 -13.38
CA TYR A 26 -8.55 -27.31 -12.15
C TYR A 26 -9.70 -28.30 -11.91
N SER A 27 -9.49 -29.23 -10.98
CA SER A 27 -10.51 -30.21 -10.62
C SER A 27 -11.67 -29.57 -9.84
N THR A 28 -11.41 -28.44 -9.16
CA THR A 28 -12.40 -27.61 -8.47
C THR A 28 -12.03 -26.11 -8.54
N ASN A 29 -13.01 -25.22 -8.36
CA ASN A 29 -12.76 -23.77 -8.23
C ASN A 29 -11.91 -23.43 -6.98
N ALA A 30 -11.90 -24.28 -5.95
CA ALA A 30 -11.12 -24.05 -4.74
C ALA A 30 -9.61 -24.14 -4.99
N GLU A 31 -9.17 -25.02 -5.90
CA GLU A 31 -7.75 -25.12 -6.30
C GLU A 31 -7.32 -23.87 -7.08
N TYR A 32 -8.22 -23.30 -7.89
CA TYR A 32 -7.99 -22.02 -8.57
C TYR A 32 -7.83 -20.88 -7.57
N ASP A 33 -8.78 -20.75 -6.64
CA ASP A 33 -8.76 -19.68 -5.65
C ASP A 33 -7.49 -19.76 -4.77
N ALA A 34 -7.12 -20.97 -4.32
CA ALA A 34 -5.92 -21.20 -3.52
C ALA A 34 -4.63 -20.79 -4.25
N TYR A 35 -4.53 -21.04 -5.57
CA TYR A 35 -3.38 -20.62 -6.37
C TYR A 35 -3.21 -19.10 -6.34
N TYR A 36 -4.28 -18.32 -6.47
CA TYR A 36 -4.17 -16.86 -6.52
C TYR A 36 -4.23 -16.16 -5.15
N GLN A 37 -4.59 -16.88 -4.09
CA GLN A 37 -4.48 -16.42 -2.71
C GLN A 37 -3.02 -16.41 -2.24
N ASN A 38 -2.21 -17.39 -2.63
CA ASN A 38 -0.83 -17.50 -2.17
C ASN A 38 0.05 -16.34 -2.69
N PHE A 39 0.84 -15.72 -1.80
CA PHE A 39 1.74 -14.62 -2.19
C PHE A 39 2.80 -15.04 -3.22
N GLU A 40 3.18 -16.32 -3.31
CA GLU A 40 4.15 -16.82 -4.29
C GLU A 40 3.63 -16.83 -5.73
N THR A 41 2.32 -16.79 -5.90
CA THR A 41 1.65 -17.00 -7.20
C THR A 41 0.61 -15.93 -7.51
N SER A 42 0.13 -15.17 -6.51
CA SER A 42 -0.86 -14.10 -6.68
C SER A 42 -0.46 -13.02 -7.70
N PHE A 43 0.84 -12.80 -7.90
CA PHE A 43 1.33 -11.83 -8.90
C PHE A 43 1.21 -12.35 -10.34
N ALA A 44 0.81 -13.61 -10.54
CA ALA A 44 0.39 -14.10 -11.85
C ALA A 44 -0.91 -13.40 -12.31
N ALA A 45 -1.75 -12.94 -11.37
CA ALA A 45 -3.01 -12.25 -11.65
C ALA A 45 -2.88 -10.73 -11.99
N VAL A 46 -1.68 -10.25 -12.34
CA VAL A 46 -1.46 -8.88 -12.80
C VAL A 46 -0.97 -8.86 -14.25
N ASP A 47 -1.24 -7.77 -14.96
CA ASP A 47 -1.00 -7.61 -16.41
C ASP A 47 0.38 -7.03 -16.78
N GLY A 48 1.31 -7.16 -15.85
CA GLY A 48 2.69 -6.73 -15.99
C GLY A 48 3.44 -6.81 -14.68
N TRP A 49 4.71 -6.46 -14.71
CA TRP A 49 5.61 -6.57 -13.57
C TRP A 49 5.44 -5.40 -12.60
N GLY A 50 5.97 -5.57 -11.39
CA GLY A 50 5.90 -4.55 -10.33
C GLY A 50 6.54 -3.21 -10.71
N LEU A 51 6.16 -2.16 -10.01
CA LEU A 51 6.57 -0.77 -10.26
C LEU A 51 7.92 -0.42 -9.60
N CYS A 52 8.74 -1.42 -9.29
CA CYS A 52 10.01 -1.29 -8.55
C CYS A 52 9.88 -0.76 -7.11
N VAL A 53 8.66 -0.73 -6.55
CA VAL A 53 8.41 -0.39 -5.14
C VAL A 53 9.12 -1.38 -4.22
N GLU A 54 9.06 -2.67 -4.55
CA GLU A 54 10.03 -3.65 -4.07
C GLU A 54 11.24 -3.72 -5.02
N PRO A 55 12.48 -3.75 -4.50
CA PRO A 55 13.68 -3.82 -5.32
C PRO A 55 13.68 -4.99 -6.31
N ILE A 56 14.23 -4.74 -7.50
CA ILE A 56 14.43 -5.78 -8.50
C ILE A 56 15.67 -6.60 -8.13
N GLU A 57 15.47 -7.87 -7.82
CA GLU A 57 16.56 -8.79 -7.47
C GLU A 57 17.01 -9.61 -8.67
N ILE A 58 18.31 -9.50 -9.01
CA ILE A 58 18.98 -10.36 -10.00
C ILE A 58 19.85 -11.37 -9.24
N PRO A 59 19.50 -12.67 -9.23
CA PRO A 59 20.30 -13.69 -8.58
C PRO A 59 21.63 -13.91 -9.33
N LEU A 60 22.67 -14.17 -8.56
CA LEU A 60 24.02 -14.48 -8.99
C LEU A 60 24.39 -15.87 -8.48
N SER A 61 25.22 -16.57 -9.24
CA SER A 61 25.74 -17.88 -8.85
C SER A 61 27.22 -17.99 -9.16
N SER A 62 27.94 -18.73 -8.30
CA SER A 62 29.35 -19.04 -8.52
C SER A 62 29.47 -20.33 -9.31
N VAL A 63 30.06 -20.27 -10.50
CA VAL A 63 30.22 -21.44 -11.36
C VAL A 63 31.38 -22.30 -10.86
N GLY A 64 31.10 -23.56 -10.52
CA GLY A 64 32.13 -24.52 -10.11
C GLY A 64 32.70 -24.29 -8.71
N SER A 65 32.00 -23.53 -7.86
CA SER A 65 32.38 -23.26 -6.47
C SER A 65 31.13 -23.10 -5.60
N GLU A 66 31.14 -23.71 -4.41
CA GLU A 66 30.13 -23.44 -3.37
C GLU A 66 30.41 -22.13 -2.62
N GLN A 67 31.63 -21.57 -2.75
CA GLN A 67 31.95 -20.27 -2.17
C GLN A 67 31.30 -19.16 -2.97
N VAL A 68 30.52 -18.33 -2.29
CA VAL A 68 29.99 -17.08 -2.81
C VAL A 68 31.04 -15.98 -2.62
N ILE A 69 31.45 -15.35 -3.72
CA ILE A 69 32.42 -14.25 -3.70
C ILE A 69 31.64 -12.93 -3.74
N ALA A 70 31.91 -12.05 -2.78
CA ALA A 70 31.31 -10.72 -2.74
C ALA A 70 31.69 -9.89 -3.98
N LEU A 71 30.84 -8.92 -4.32
CA LEU A 71 31.10 -7.97 -5.40
C LEU A 71 31.91 -6.78 -4.89
N GLU A 72 32.80 -6.27 -5.74
CA GLU A 72 33.54 -5.03 -5.48
C GLU A 72 32.57 -3.85 -5.54
N PRO A 73 32.31 -3.13 -4.44
CA PRO A 73 31.30 -2.06 -4.42
C PRO A 73 31.59 -0.95 -5.42
N GLN A 74 32.86 -0.64 -5.67
CA GLN A 74 33.30 0.39 -6.64
C GLN A 74 33.07 -0.03 -8.11
N SER A 75 32.90 -1.32 -8.38
CA SER A 75 32.59 -1.83 -9.73
C SER A 75 31.10 -1.71 -10.07
N ILE A 76 30.26 -1.50 -9.07
CA ILE A 76 28.84 -1.22 -9.20
C ILE A 76 28.74 0.31 -9.28
N ILE A 77 28.86 0.87 -10.49
CA ILE A 77 28.78 2.33 -10.65
C ILE A 77 27.31 2.72 -10.47
N THR A 78 27.01 3.47 -9.40
CA THR A 78 25.65 3.85 -8.98
C THR A 78 25.32 5.32 -9.22
N GLU A 79 26.22 6.14 -9.75
CA GLU A 79 25.94 7.54 -10.06
C GLU A 79 25.34 7.64 -11.47
N ALA A 80 24.11 7.13 -11.58
CA ALA A 80 23.41 6.83 -12.82
C ALA A 80 23.06 8.10 -13.62
N ASN A 81 23.87 8.42 -14.64
CA ASN A 81 23.53 9.37 -15.71
C ASN A 81 24.32 9.08 -17.01
N SER A 82 24.97 7.92 -17.13
CA SER A 82 25.85 7.65 -18.27
C SER A 82 25.67 6.22 -18.80
N ALA A 83 25.69 6.06 -20.13
CA ALA A 83 25.69 4.76 -20.80
C ALA A 83 26.95 3.89 -20.51
N THR A 84 27.84 4.35 -19.63
CA THR A 84 29.05 3.64 -19.16
C THR A 84 28.85 2.91 -17.83
N ASP A 85 27.66 3.01 -17.23
CA ASP A 85 27.37 2.39 -15.94
C ASP A 85 27.31 0.86 -16.05
N THR A 86 27.54 0.19 -14.94
CA THR A 86 27.70 -1.27 -14.94
C THR A 86 26.39 -2.02 -14.76
N VAL A 87 25.38 -1.34 -14.20
CA VAL A 87 23.97 -1.77 -14.13
C VAL A 87 23.11 -0.59 -14.56
N MET A 88 22.19 -0.81 -15.48
CA MET A 88 21.35 0.24 -16.06
C MET A 88 19.91 -0.24 -16.21
N LEU A 89 18.96 0.66 -15.97
CA LEU A 89 17.54 0.47 -16.24
C LEU A 89 17.07 1.61 -17.16
N PHE A 90 16.58 1.29 -18.35
CA PHE A 90 16.11 2.26 -19.34
C PHE A 90 14.60 2.18 -19.49
N LYS A 91 13.95 3.32 -19.70
CA LYS A 91 12.60 3.36 -20.27
C LYS A 91 12.70 3.12 -21.78
N GLU A 92 11.83 2.30 -22.35
CA GLU A 92 11.78 2.06 -23.80
C GLU A 92 11.72 3.39 -24.56
N GLY A 93 12.62 3.54 -25.55
CA GLY A 93 12.76 4.76 -26.35
C GLY A 93 13.52 5.92 -25.70
N ASP A 94 13.90 5.83 -24.42
CA ASP A 94 14.72 6.85 -23.75
C ASP A 94 16.19 6.38 -23.65
N PRO A 95 17.16 7.14 -24.20
CA PRO A 95 18.58 6.78 -24.09
C PRO A 95 19.18 7.02 -22.69
N THR A 96 18.46 7.67 -21.79
CA THR A 96 18.93 8.01 -20.44
C THR A 96 18.58 6.88 -19.47
N PRO A 97 19.57 6.31 -18.74
CA PRO A 97 19.25 5.37 -17.68
C PRO A 97 18.52 6.08 -16.55
N LEU A 98 17.61 5.37 -15.89
CA LEU A 98 16.90 5.83 -14.69
C LEU A 98 17.84 5.92 -13.50
N ASP A 99 17.50 6.79 -12.55
CA ASP A 99 18.15 6.83 -11.25
C ASP A 99 17.87 5.53 -10.47
N ILE A 100 18.93 4.78 -10.22
CA ILE A 100 18.86 3.51 -9.49
C ILE A 100 20.02 3.42 -8.50
N LYS A 101 19.72 2.84 -7.33
CA LYS A 101 20.73 2.39 -6.38
C LYS A 101 20.83 0.89 -6.46
N VAL A 102 22.06 0.40 -6.59
CA VAL A 102 22.32 -1.03 -6.66
C VAL A 102 23.07 -1.44 -5.40
N THR A 103 22.52 -2.39 -4.67
CA THR A 103 23.15 -2.97 -3.47
C THR A 103 23.42 -4.44 -3.67
N ASN A 104 24.46 -4.95 -3.01
CA ASN A 104 24.76 -6.37 -2.93
C ASN A 104 25.22 -6.69 -1.51
N ASN A 105 24.46 -7.50 -0.80
CA ASN A 105 24.70 -7.75 0.62
C ASN A 105 25.48 -9.05 0.87
N ASP A 106 25.41 -10.04 -0.02
CA ASP A 106 25.93 -11.39 0.24
C ASP A 106 26.62 -12.05 -0.97
N GLY A 107 26.74 -11.35 -2.11
CA GLY A 107 27.29 -11.88 -3.36
C GLY A 107 26.35 -12.81 -4.13
N ARG A 108 25.11 -13.00 -3.64
CA ARG A 108 24.11 -13.90 -4.24
C ARG A 108 23.07 -13.17 -5.06
N SER A 109 22.94 -11.85 -4.92
CA SER A 109 22.08 -11.06 -5.79
C SER A 109 22.57 -9.62 -5.98
N LEU A 110 22.16 -9.02 -7.08
CA LEU A 110 22.12 -7.56 -7.23
C LEU A 110 20.69 -7.10 -6.90
N SER A 111 20.58 -6.23 -5.92
CA SER A 111 19.32 -5.58 -5.53
C SER A 111 19.28 -4.19 -6.15
N ILE A 112 18.32 -3.96 -7.04
CA ILE A 112 18.17 -2.71 -7.78
C ILE A 112 16.97 -1.95 -7.21
N GLN A 113 17.24 -0.82 -6.57
CA GLN A 113 16.25 0.06 -5.97
C GLN A 113 16.07 1.28 -6.88
N CYS A 114 14.85 1.50 -7.38
CA CYS A 114 14.56 2.66 -8.21
C CYS A 114 14.48 3.94 -7.37
N GLY A 115 14.84 5.08 -7.96
CA GLY A 115 14.72 6.41 -7.32
C GLY A 115 13.26 6.86 -7.16
N ASP A 116 12.40 6.44 -8.09
CA ASP A 116 10.94 6.63 -8.08
C ASP A 116 10.24 5.33 -8.52
N ALA A 117 8.95 5.20 -8.18
CA ALA A 117 8.13 4.12 -8.72
C ALA A 117 8.05 4.22 -10.25
N LEU A 118 8.20 3.08 -10.92
CA LEU A 118 8.15 3.01 -12.37
C LEU A 118 6.74 3.27 -12.87
N ASN A 119 6.66 4.01 -13.98
CA ASN A 119 5.50 4.11 -14.84
C ASN A 119 4.17 4.49 -14.16
N LEU A 120 3.94 5.79 -14.17
CA LEU A 120 3.02 6.45 -13.29
C LEU A 120 1.62 6.73 -13.90
N ASP A 121 1.33 6.26 -15.11
CA ASP A 121 0.03 6.49 -15.77
C ASP A 121 -0.43 5.37 -16.73
N THR A 122 0.47 4.73 -17.48
CA THR A 122 0.12 3.74 -18.53
C THR A 122 1.19 2.67 -18.71
N PRO A 123 0.90 1.36 -18.72
CA PRO A 123 1.90 0.27 -18.81
C PRO A 123 3.07 0.54 -19.76
N THR A 124 4.28 0.61 -19.20
CA THR A 124 5.50 1.01 -19.92
C THR A 124 6.52 -0.12 -19.88
N ARG A 125 7.25 -0.24 -20.99
CA ARG A 125 8.34 -1.20 -21.16
C ARG A 125 9.68 -0.61 -20.72
N TYR A 126 10.48 -1.42 -20.05
CA TYR A 126 11.80 -1.07 -19.54
C TYR A 126 12.85 -2.11 -19.93
N HIS A 127 14.09 -1.68 -20.08
CA HIS A 127 15.23 -2.53 -20.37
C HIS A 127 16.22 -2.51 -19.22
N LEU A 128 16.44 -3.68 -18.60
CA LEU A 128 17.43 -3.88 -17.56
C LEU A 128 18.68 -4.51 -18.18
N VAL A 129 19.85 -3.91 -17.93
CA VAL A 129 21.15 -4.40 -18.44
C VAL A 129 22.19 -4.40 -17.33
N VAL A 130 22.86 -5.54 -17.16
CA VAL A 130 24.04 -5.72 -16.32
C VAL A 130 25.21 -6.05 -17.22
N THR A 131 26.29 -5.28 -17.11
CA THR A 131 27.50 -5.48 -17.91
C THR A 131 28.54 -6.32 -17.16
N ASN A 132 29.54 -6.79 -17.89
CA ASN A 132 30.73 -7.42 -17.32
C ASN A 132 31.68 -6.41 -16.63
N GLY A 133 31.27 -5.15 -16.49
CA GLY A 133 31.96 -4.14 -15.70
C GLY A 133 31.78 -4.35 -14.19
N VAL A 134 30.68 -5.00 -13.76
CA VAL A 134 30.50 -5.46 -12.38
C VAL A 134 31.51 -6.56 -12.10
N LYS A 135 32.25 -6.44 -10.99
CA LYS A 135 33.34 -7.36 -10.62
C LYS A 135 33.17 -7.88 -9.20
N THR A 136 33.77 -9.03 -8.94
CA THR A 136 34.00 -9.55 -7.60
C THR A 136 35.07 -8.74 -6.87
N GLU A 137 35.17 -8.86 -5.54
CA GLU A 137 36.28 -8.29 -4.76
C GLU A 137 37.66 -8.83 -5.19
N THR A 138 37.69 -9.98 -5.85
CA THR A 138 38.91 -10.56 -6.46
C THR A 138 39.20 -10.02 -7.87
N GLY A 139 38.41 -9.04 -8.34
CA GLY A 139 38.55 -8.38 -9.64
C GLY A 139 38.02 -9.18 -10.83
N GLN A 140 37.31 -10.29 -10.60
CA GLN A 140 36.74 -11.12 -11.67
C GLN A 140 35.43 -10.49 -12.17
N PRO A 141 35.27 -10.27 -13.48
CA PRO A 141 34.03 -9.71 -14.01
C PRO A 141 32.87 -10.71 -13.92
N LEU A 142 31.65 -10.21 -13.72
CA LEU A 142 30.44 -10.99 -13.94
C LEU A 142 30.41 -11.48 -15.39
N SER A 143 29.91 -12.70 -15.56
CA SER A 143 29.80 -13.34 -16.87
C SER A 143 28.37 -13.80 -17.10
N ALA A 144 27.95 -13.78 -18.36
CA ALA A 144 26.67 -14.34 -18.76
C ALA A 144 26.62 -15.84 -18.49
N SER A 145 25.44 -16.33 -18.11
CA SER A 145 25.20 -17.78 -18.03
C SER A 145 25.35 -18.44 -19.41
N SER A 146 25.61 -19.75 -19.42
CA SER A 146 25.68 -20.52 -20.66
C SER A 146 24.38 -20.45 -21.45
N GLU A 147 23.23 -20.51 -20.76
CA GLU A 147 21.91 -20.42 -21.38
C GLU A 147 21.63 -19.03 -21.94
N PHE A 148 21.96 -17.95 -21.22
CA PHE A 148 21.81 -16.60 -21.74
C PHE A 148 22.69 -16.39 -22.98
N THR A 149 23.94 -16.88 -22.93
CA THR A 149 24.87 -16.82 -24.06
C THR A 149 24.36 -17.60 -25.26
N ARG A 150 23.76 -18.79 -25.04
CA ARG A 150 23.15 -19.59 -26.09
C ARG A 150 21.98 -18.84 -26.73
N LEU A 151 21.01 -18.39 -25.94
CA LEU A 151 19.83 -17.65 -26.41
C LEU A 151 20.21 -16.38 -27.18
N MET A 152 21.20 -15.63 -26.70
CA MET A 152 21.66 -14.42 -27.38
C MET A 152 22.23 -14.71 -28.78
N ASN A 153 22.94 -15.83 -28.96
CA ASN A 153 23.64 -16.17 -30.21
C ASN A 153 22.90 -17.12 -31.15
N SER A 154 21.86 -17.81 -30.68
CA SER A 154 21.04 -18.70 -31.50
C SER A 154 20.22 -17.93 -32.53
N SER A 155 20.04 -18.51 -33.72
CA SER A 155 19.05 -18.01 -34.69
C SER A 155 17.65 -18.43 -34.28
N ASN A 156 16.62 -17.70 -34.73
CA ASN A 156 15.23 -17.96 -34.35
C ASN A 156 14.78 -19.38 -34.71
N GLU A 157 15.33 -19.99 -35.77
CA GLU A 157 15.00 -21.35 -36.20
C GLU A 157 15.57 -22.45 -35.29
N GLN A 158 16.51 -22.11 -34.40
CA GLN A 158 17.15 -23.04 -33.48
C GLN A 158 16.46 -23.11 -32.11
N LEU A 159 15.47 -22.23 -31.87
CA LEU A 159 14.81 -22.06 -30.59
C LEU A 159 13.43 -22.71 -30.62
N ASN A 160 13.00 -23.26 -29.48
CA ASN A 160 11.60 -23.61 -29.29
C ASN A 160 10.74 -22.34 -29.07
N ASP A 161 9.41 -22.49 -29.06
CA ASP A 161 8.49 -21.35 -28.97
C ASP A 161 8.70 -20.50 -27.71
N SER A 162 8.91 -21.13 -26.55
CA SER A 162 9.18 -20.42 -25.29
C SER A 162 10.52 -19.68 -25.31
N GLU A 163 11.57 -20.32 -25.82
CA GLU A 163 12.89 -19.70 -25.98
C GLU A 163 12.85 -18.53 -26.98
N LEU A 164 12.06 -18.64 -28.03
CA LEU A 164 11.86 -17.59 -29.01
C LEU A 164 11.16 -16.39 -28.38
N VAL A 165 10.16 -16.59 -27.53
CA VAL A 165 9.51 -15.52 -26.75
C VAL A 165 10.52 -14.83 -25.85
N VAL A 166 11.30 -15.59 -25.06
CA VAL A 166 12.36 -15.02 -24.19
C VAL A 166 13.36 -14.20 -25.01
N LYS A 167 13.82 -14.72 -26.14
CA LYS A 167 14.78 -14.00 -26.99
C LYS A 167 14.16 -12.73 -27.58
N ARG A 168 13.01 -12.85 -28.25
CA ARG A 168 12.38 -11.77 -29.03
C ARG A 168 11.80 -10.67 -28.15
N ASP A 169 11.13 -11.05 -27.07
CA ASP A 169 10.33 -10.11 -26.27
C ASP A 169 11.10 -9.58 -25.06
N SER A 170 12.19 -10.25 -24.65
CA SER A 170 13.00 -9.83 -23.51
C SER A 170 14.45 -9.46 -23.86
N ILE A 171 15.22 -10.42 -24.40
CA ILE A 171 16.68 -10.25 -24.55
C ILE A 171 17.03 -9.28 -25.68
N ASP A 172 16.53 -9.53 -26.89
CA ASP A 172 16.90 -8.78 -28.08
C ASP A 172 16.57 -7.27 -27.99
N PRO A 173 15.40 -6.84 -27.44
CA PRO A 173 15.12 -5.41 -27.27
C PRO A 173 16.10 -4.73 -26.31
N ALA A 174 16.34 -5.31 -25.14
CA ALA A 174 17.27 -4.74 -24.15
C ALA A 174 18.71 -4.69 -24.67
N VAL A 175 19.17 -5.77 -25.33
CA VAL A 175 20.50 -5.81 -25.95
C VAL A 175 20.60 -4.77 -27.07
N THR A 176 19.61 -4.68 -27.95
CA THR A 176 19.60 -3.73 -29.07
C THR A 176 19.62 -2.29 -28.57
N HIS A 177 18.79 -1.97 -27.58
CA HIS A 177 18.75 -0.66 -26.95
C HIS A 177 20.14 -0.29 -26.39
N TYR A 178 20.72 -1.13 -25.54
CA TYR A 178 22.03 -0.89 -24.96
C TYR A 178 23.15 -0.79 -26.01
N ARG A 179 23.15 -1.67 -27.03
CA ARG A 179 24.15 -1.65 -28.10
C ARG A 179 24.10 -0.41 -28.97
N SER A 180 22.99 0.32 -28.96
CA SER A 180 22.89 1.63 -29.63
C SER A 180 23.63 2.73 -28.86
N LEU A 181 23.85 2.54 -27.55
CA LEU A 181 24.43 3.52 -26.64
C LEU A 181 25.89 3.20 -26.26
N ALA A 182 26.19 1.92 -26.06
CA ALA A 182 27.47 1.46 -25.53
C ALA A 182 27.89 0.08 -26.06
N SER A 183 29.17 -0.28 -25.85
CA SER A 183 29.77 -1.48 -26.44
C SER A 183 30.36 -2.47 -25.41
N ALA A 184 30.25 -2.20 -24.10
CA ALA A 184 30.77 -3.11 -23.07
C ALA A 184 30.09 -4.49 -23.14
N GLY A 185 30.73 -5.51 -22.56
CA GLY A 185 30.19 -6.86 -22.55
C GLY A 185 28.94 -6.95 -21.66
N ILE A 186 27.94 -7.73 -22.08
CA ILE A 186 26.68 -7.90 -21.34
C ILE A 186 26.78 -9.19 -20.54
N ALA A 187 26.54 -9.10 -19.23
CA ALA A 187 26.39 -10.25 -18.34
C ALA A 187 24.92 -10.70 -18.26
N TYR A 188 23.99 -9.75 -18.26
CA TYR A 188 22.55 -10.02 -18.28
C TYR A 188 21.81 -8.87 -18.96
N ALA A 189 20.76 -9.17 -19.70
CA ALA A 189 19.83 -8.18 -20.22
C ALA A 189 18.41 -8.76 -20.30
N ALA A 190 17.42 -7.98 -19.90
CA ALA A 190 16.02 -8.36 -20.00
C ALA A 190 15.15 -7.13 -20.24
N THR A 191 14.02 -7.36 -20.91
CA THR A 191 12.97 -6.36 -21.06
C THR A 191 11.78 -6.78 -20.24
N PHE A 192 11.12 -5.82 -19.62
CA PHE A 192 9.90 -6.07 -18.86
C PHE A 192 8.90 -4.92 -19.01
N THR A 193 7.61 -5.24 -18.99
CA THR A 193 6.53 -4.25 -19.03
C THR A 193 5.85 -4.18 -17.67
N THR A 194 5.72 -2.99 -17.09
CA THR A 194 5.05 -2.79 -15.80
C THR A 194 3.54 -3.05 -15.90
N GLN A 195 2.92 -3.47 -14.80
CA GLN A 195 1.46 -3.61 -14.69
C GLN A 195 0.73 -2.29 -14.88
N ASP A 196 -0.57 -2.37 -15.16
CA ASP A 196 -1.46 -1.23 -15.08
C ASP A 196 -1.85 -0.94 -13.63
N ALA A 197 -1.56 0.29 -13.20
CA ALA A 197 -1.91 0.74 -11.87
C ALA A 197 -3.26 1.48 -11.84
N TYR A 198 -3.82 1.91 -12.97
CA TYR A 198 -4.89 2.92 -12.99
C TYR A 198 -6.25 2.44 -13.47
N SER A 199 -6.33 1.70 -14.58
CA SER A 199 -7.60 1.51 -15.30
C SER A 199 -8.69 0.86 -14.43
N PRO A 200 -8.41 -0.19 -13.63
CA PRO A 200 -9.45 -0.77 -12.77
C PRO A 200 -10.02 0.24 -11.76
N LEU A 201 -9.16 1.03 -11.11
CA LEU A 201 -9.60 2.07 -10.17
C LEU A 201 -10.35 3.21 -10.87
N ASP A 202 -9.95 3.60 -12.07
CA ASP A 202 -10.67 4.61 -12.87
C ASP A 202 -12.10 4.15 -13.20
N GLU A 203 -12.28 2.88 -13.55
CA GLU A 203 -13.60 2.28 -13.79
C GLU A 203 -14.45 2.20 -12.51
N MET A 204 -13.84 1.87 -11.36
CA MET A 204 -14.52 1.86 -10.06
C MET A 204 -15.00 3.26 -9.64
N VAL A 205 -14.18 4.29 -9.89
CA VAL A 205 -14.53 5.70 -9.64
C VAL A 205 -15.70 6.12 -10.53
N GLU A 206 -15.66 5.79 -11.83
CA GLU A 206 -16.75 6.08 -12.77
C GLU A 206 -18.07 5.37 -12.42
N GLY A 207 -17.99 4.17 -11.86
CA GLY A 207 -19.17 3.46 -11.36
C GLY A 207 -19.92 4.22 -10.26
N ASN A 208 -19.24 5.10 -9.52
CA ASN A 208 -19.82 5.89 -8.44
C ASN A 208 -20.36 7.27 -8.84
N LYS A 209 -20.42 7.60 -10.14
CA LYS A 209 -20.98 8.89 -10.61
C LYS A 209 -22.42 9.19 -10.15
N ASN A 210 -23.17 8.14 -9.78
CA ASN A 210 -24.55 8.24 -9.28
C ASN A 210 -24.64 8.15 -7.74
N ALA A 211 -23.51 8.19 -7.04
CA ALA A 211 -23.48 8.14 -5.58
C ALA A 211 -24.34 9.26 -4.98
N LYS A 212 -25.03 8.95 -3.89
CA LYS A 212 -26.05 9.83 -3.30
C LYS A 212 -25.88 9.89 -1.79
N LEU A 213 -25.98 11.10 -1.23
CA LEU A 213 -25.96 11.32 0.21
C LEU A 213 -27.29 11.93 0.66
N GLU A 214 -27.91 11.31 1.66
CA GLU A 214 -29.14 11.79 2.30
C GLU A 214 -28.96 11.94 3.81
N LEU A 215 -29.58 12.98 4.38
CA LEU A 215 -29.63 13.17 5.82
C LEU A 215 -30.63 12.19 6.45
N VAL A 216 -30.25 11.54 7.54
CA VAL A 216 -31.19 10.75 8.36
C VAL A 216 -32.00 11.72 9.22
N LEU A 217 -33.29 11.86 8.90
CA LEU A 217 -34.19 12.75 9.64
C LEU A 217 -34.33 12.32 11.10
N GLY A 218 -34.28 13.28 12.03
CA GLY A 218 -34.33 13.04 13.47
C GLY A 218 -33.04 12.54 14.11
N SER A 219 -31.95 12.38 13.35
CA SER A 219 -30.62 12.00 13.87
C SER A 219 -29.87 13.14 14.57
N LEU A 220 -30.39 14.38 14.48
CA LEU A 220 -29.68 15.56 14.95
C LEU A 220 -29.38 15.53 16.46
N ASN A 221 -28.10 15.61 16.79
CA ASN A 221 -27.58 15.73 18.14
C ASN A 221 -26.94 17.11 18.35
N THR A 222 -27.66 18.00 19.04
CA THR A 222 -27.22 19.37 19.31
C THR A 222 -26.58 19.54 20.70
N LYS A 223 -26.22 18.43 21.37
CA LYS A 223 -25.69 18.46 22.75
C LYS A 223 -24.22 18.85 22.82
N HIS A 224 -23.45 18.64 21.75
CA HIS A 224 -22.04 19.03 21.68
C HIS A 224 -21.91 20.56 21.75
N ASN A 225 -20.90 21.08 22.45
CA ASN A 225 -20.77 22.52 22.64
C ASN A 225 -20.34 23.24 21.35
N ASP A 226 -19.49 22.60 20.55
CA ASP A 226 -18.76 23.23 19.45
C ASP A 226 -19.40 23.01 18.07
N PHE A 227 -20.18 21.95 17.90
CA PHE A 227 -20.84 21.59 16.65
C PHE A 227 -22.21 20.93 16.92
N ASP A 228 -23.04 20.84 15.87
CA ASP A 228 -24.16 19.88 15.85
C ASP A 228 -23.70 18.63 15.10
N GLU A 229 -24.13 17.44 15.51
CA GLU A 229 -23.84 16.17 14.85
C GLU A 229 -25.12 15.60 14.23
N ALA A 230 -25.01 14.98 13.07
CA ALA A 230 -26.10 14.29 12.39
C ALA A 230 -25.59 13.03 11.68
N GLU A 231 -26.51 12.12 11.39
CA GLU A 231 -26.24 10.94 10.59
C GLU A 231 -26.74 11.14 9.16
N GLY A 232 -26.01 10.58 8.19
CA GLY A 232 -26.42 10.46 6.81
C GLY A 232 -26.29 9.03 6.29
N ILE A 233 -26.90 8.76 5.15
CA ILE A 233 -26.73 7.53 4.39
C ILE A 233 -26.13 7.87 3.03
N LEU A 234 -24.97 7.30 2.76
CA LEU A 234 -24.29 7.35 1.47
C LEU A 234 -24.63 6.07 0.71
N THR A 235 -25.25 6.19 -0.46
CA THR A 235 -25.44 5.09 -1.40
C THR A 235 -24.30 5.10 -2.42
N VAL A 236 -23.50 4.03 -2.44
CA VAL A 236 -22.33 3.83 -3.32
C VAL A 236 -22.36 2.44 -3.96
N THR A 237 -21.47 2.21 -4.93
CA THR A 237 -21.27 0.89 -5.53
C THR A 237 -20.21 0.11 -4.75
N GLN A 238 -20.59 -1.08 -4.27
CA GLN A 238 -19.69 -2.06 -3.67
C GLN A 238 -19.22 -3.05 -4.73
N TYR A 239 -17.91 -3.23 -4.80
CA TYR A 239 -17.20 -4.19 -5.64
C TYR A 239 -16.61 -5.34 -4.83
N LEU A 240 -16.32 -5.13 -3.53
CA LEU A 240 -15.83 -6.20 -2.65
C LEU A 240 -16.82 -7.38 -2.64
N PRO A 241 -16.34 -8.60 -2.94
CA PRO A 241 -17.17 -9.80 -2.96
C PRO A 241 -17.51 -10.32 -1.57
N PHE A 242 -16.87 -9.78 -0.52
CA PHE A 242 -17.08 -10.19 0.87
C PHE A 242 -17.88 -9.14 1.64
N ASP A 243 -18.95 -9.60 2.28
CA ASP A 243 -19.89 -8.86 3.11
C ASP A 243 -20.65 -9.84 4.03
N GLN A 244 -21.58 -9.32 4.84
CA GLN A 244 -22.36 -10.19 5.74
C GLN A 244 -23.17 -11.25 4.98
N GLN A 245 -23.76 -10.90 3.83
CA GLN A 245 -24.58 -11.85 3.08
C GLN A 245 -23.72 -13.00 2.53
N THR A 246 -22.51 -12.71 2.06
CA THR A 246 -21.61 -13.73 1.52
C THR A 246 -20.95 -14.56 2.61
N ALA A 247 -20.67 -13.98 3.79
CA ALA A 247 -20.29 -14.75 4.99
C ALA A 247 -21.40 -15.74 5.41
N ASP A 248 -22.65 -15.26 5.51
CA ASP A 248 -23.80 -16.08 5.92
C ASP A 248 -24.07 -17.24 4.95
N ASN A 249 -23.78 -17.04 3.66
CA ASN A 249 -24.03 -18.01 2.59
C ASN A 249 -22.77 -18.77 2.16
N ASP A 250 -21.63 -18.57 2.83
CA ASP A 250 -20.40 -19.28 2.49
C ASP A 250 -20.62 -20.80 2.65
N PRO A 251 -20.37 -21.62 1.60
CA PRO A 251 -20.50 -23.07 1.69
C PRO A 251 -19.63 -23.72 2.78
N SER A 252 -18.50 -23.10 3.15
CA SER A 252 -17.67 -23.58 4.27
C SER A 252 -18.28 -23.30 5.64
N GLY A 253 -19.33 -22.48 5.67
CA GLY A 253 -19.93 -21.96 6.88
C GLY A 253 -19.20 -20.77 7.47
N CYS A 254 -18.23 -20.14 6.78
CA CYS A 254 -17.46 -18.97 7.22
C CYS A 254 -17.31 -18.85 8.74
N VAL A 255 -16.33 -19.55 9.29
CA VAL A 255 -15.94 -19.47 10.70
C VAL A 255 -14.47 -19.06 10.77
N LEU A 256 -14.13 -18.20 11.73
CA LEU A 256 -12.73 -17.92 12.01
C LEU A 256 -12.05 -19.17 12.61
N ASP A 257 -11.08 -19.70 11.88
CA ASP A 257 -10.32 -20.90 12.24
C ASP A 257 -8.82 -20.57 12.20
N GLU A 258 -8.11 -20.88 13.29
CA GLU A 258 -6.67 -20.63 13.38
C GLU A 258 -5.82 -21.68 12.67
N TYR A 259 -6.35 -22.86 12.37
CA TYR A 259 -5.64 -23.98 11.73
C TYR A 259 -5.86 -24.05 10.22
N ASP A 260 -7.02 -23.58 9.73
CA ASP A 260 -7.35 -23.54 8.31
C ASP A 260 -8.21 -22.31 7.93
N PRO A 261 -7.64 -21.09 8.05
CA PRO A 261 -8.39 -19.85 7.93
C PRO A 261 -9.03 -19.68 6.54
N ILE A 262 -8.33 -20.10 5.48
CA ILE A 262 -8.81 -19.95 4.10
C ILE A 262 -10.01 -20.87 3.85
N ASN A 263 -9.91 -22.17 4.16
CA ASN A 263 -11.02 -23.08 3.88
C ASN A 263 -12.19 -22.87 4.83
N ALA A 264 -11.95 -22.39 6.05
CA ALA A 264 -13.01 -22.13 7.02
C ALA A 264 -13.87 -20.92 6.65
N CYS A 265 -13.32 -19.88 5.98
CA CYS A 265 -14.09 -18.78 5.41
C CYS A 265 -13.53 -18.33 4.05
N GLN A 266 -13.86 -19.09 2.99
CA GLN A 266 -13.32 -18.85 1.66
C GLN A 266 -13.71 -17.48 1.10
N ALA A 267 -14.93 -17.01 1.39
CA ALA A 267 -15.43 -15.73 0.90
C ALA A 267 -14.57 -14.54 1.36
N MET A 268 -13.96 -14.61 2.56
CA MET A 268 -13.12 -13.56 3.13
C MET A 268 -11.80 -13.36 2.36
N TYR A 269 -11.33 -14.37 1.63
CA TYR A 269 -10.08 -14.35 0.87
C TYR A 269 -10.29 -14.20 -0.64
N ARG A 270 -11.48 -13.77 -1.05
CA ARG A 270 -11.82 -13.44 -2.43
C ARG A 270 -11.55 -11.98 -2.76
N TRP A 271 -11.23 -11.73 -4.02
CA TRP A 271 -10.88 -10.41 -4.55
C TRP A 271 -11.90 -9.93 -5.58
N ILE A 272 -11.78 -8.65 -5.98
CA ILE A 272 -12.62 -8.05 -7.01
C ILE A 272 -12.27 -8.67 -8.38
N GLU A 273 -13.25 -9.31 -9.00
CA GLU A 273 -13.17 -9.87 -10.36
C GLU A 273 -13.68 -8.86 -11.41
N PRO A 274 -13.32 -9.02 -12.70
CA PRO A 274 -13.94 -8.28 -13.79
C PRO A 274 -15.41 -8.68 -14.01
N ALA A 275 -16.21 -7.75 -14.54
CA ALA A 275 -17.62 -7.99 -14.87
C ALA A 275 -17.80 -9.00 -16.02
N ASP A 276 -16.86 -9.02 -16.97
CA ASP A 276 -16.81 -9.97 -18.08
C ASP A 276 -15.66 -10.96 -17.85
N THR A 277 -15.98 -12.21 -17.58
CA THR A 277 -14.98 -13.26 -17.34
C THR A 277 -14.56 -13.99 -18.62
N THR A 278 -14.99 -13.53 -19.81
CA THR A 278 -14.55 -14.14 -21.08
C THR A 278 -13.08 -13.87 -21.39
N ASN A 279 -12.54 -12.76 -20.87
CA ASN A 279 -11.14 -12.36 -20.99
C ASN A 279 -10.39 -12.58 -19.66
N GLY A 280 -10.71 -13.65 -18.92
CA GLY A 280 -10.09 -14.01 -17.65
C GLY A 280 -10.81 -13.49 -16.40
N HIS A 281 -10.31 -13.89 -15.24
CA HIS A 281 -10.91 -13.63 -13.92
C HIS A 281 -10.20 -12.52 -13.13
N HIS A 282 -9.30 -11.78 -13.79
CA HIS A 282 -8.46 -10.77 -13.15
C HIS A 282 -8.65 -9.40 -13.80
N LEU A 283 -8.64 -8.37 -12.95
CA LEU A 283 -8.65 -6.99 -13.40
C LEU A 283 -7.31 -6.63 -14.04
N THR A 284 -7.36 -6.23 -15.30
CA THR A 284 -6.21 -5.85 -16.12
C THR A 284 -6.54 -4.62 -16.95
N ARG A 285 -5.56 -4.01 -17.63
CA ARG A 285 -5.84 -2.96 -18.63
C ARG A 285 -6.78 -3.40 -19.74
N ASN A 286 -6.79 -4.70 -20.07
CA ASN A 286 -7.59 -5.27 -21.16
C ASN A 286 -8.97 -5.72 -20.67
N ASN A 287 -9.14 -5.89 -19.35
CA ASN A 287 -10.39 -6.22 -18.68
C ASN A 287 -10.56 -5.41 -17.38
N PRO A 288 -10.66 -4.07 -17.48
CA PRO A 288 -10.56 -3.20 -16.30
C PRO A 288 -11.89 -3.03 -15.57
N THR A 289 -13.02 -3.35 -16.20
CA THR A 289 -14.35 -3.08 -15.65
C THR A 289 -14.67 -4.09 -14.54
N PRO A 290 -14.79 -3.65 -13.27
CA PRO A 290 -15.04 -4.53 -12.13
C PRO A 290 -16.48 -5.04 -12.09
N LYS A 291 -16.64 -6.26 -11.56
CA LYS A 291 -17.95 -6.84 -11.25
C LYS A 291 -18.57 -6.11 -10.07
N ILE A 292 -19.76 -5.57 -10.27
CA ILE A 292 -20.54 -4.96 -9.20
C ILE A 292 -21.10 -6.06 -8.29
N HIS A 293 -20.79 -5.98 -7.00
CA HIS A 293 -21.34 -6.87 -5.98
C HIS A 293 -22.68 -6.35 -5.44
N ASP A 294 -22.72 -5.06 -5.06
CA ASP A 294 -23.95 -4.34 -4.71
C ASP A 294 -23.91 -2.93 -5.31
N ALA A 295 -24.85 -2.63 -6.21
CA ALA A 295 -24.93 -1.34 -6.90
C ALA A 295 -25.45 -0.19 -6.00
N THR A 296 -25.99 -0.53 -4.83
CA THR A 296 -26.73 0.38 -3.95
C THR A 296 -26.34 0.21 -2.48
N LYS A 297 -25.08 -0.10 -2.22
CA LYS A 297 -24.56 -0.26 -0.86
C LYS A 297 -24.78 1.02 -0.07
N GLU A 298 -25.47 0.90 1.07
CA GLU A 298 -25.68 1.99 2.02
C GLU A 298 -24.58 2.00 3.08
N LEU A 299 -23.90 3.15 3.20
CA LEU A 299 -22.87 3.42 4.20
C LEU A 299 -23.33 4.53 5.15
N PRO A 300 -23.30 4.30 6.47
CA PRO A 300 -23.54 5.36 7.45
C PRO A 300 -22.47 6.45 7.38
N VAL A 301 -22.91 7.71 7.43
CA VAL A 301 -22.04 8.90 7.41
C VAL A 301 -22.21 9.69 8.69
N ASN A 302 -21.11 10.02 9.35
CA ASN A 302 -21.12 11.04 10.40
C ASN A 302 -20.97 12.42 9.76
N ILE A 303 -21.86 13.34 10.13
CA ILE A 303 -21.92 14.70 9.58
C ILE A 303 -21.81 15.69 10.76
N TYR A 304 -20.71 16.45 10.78
CA TYR A 304 -20.48 17.51 11.77
C TYR A 304 -20.79 18.86 11.16
N LEU A 305 -21.74 19.58 11.77
CA LEU A 305 -22.36 20.79 11.23
C LEU A 305 -21.97 22.02 12.08
N PRO A 306 -21.84 23.21 11.47
CA PRO A 306 -21.72 24.45 12.22
C PRO A 306 -22.88 24.68 13.18
N LYS A 307 -22.56 25.04 14.43
CA LYS A 307 -23.59 25.29 15.45
C LYS A 307 -24.19 26.71 15.35
N PRO A 308 -25.51 26.88 15.18
CA PRO A 308 -26.13 28.20 15.18
C PRO A 308 -26.16 28.82 16.59
N LYS A 309 -25.78 30.11 16.71
CA LYS A 309 -25.60 30.78 18.02
C LYS A 309 -26.87 30.97 18.86
N HIS A 310 -28.06 30.94 18.25
CA HIS A 310 -29.30 31.41 18.89
C HIS A 310 -30.52 30.48 18.73
N THR A 311 -30.40 29.40 17.95
CA THR A 311 -31.49 28.45 17.69
C THR A 311 -30.92 27.05 17.50
N PRO A 312 -31.47 26.00 18.14
CA PRO A 312 -31.12 24.63 17.79
C PRO A 312 -31.36 24.38 16.31
N SER A 313 -30.47 23.66 15.64
CA SER A 313 -30.66 23.26 14.25
C SER A 313 -31.89 22.37 14.13
N SER A 314 -32.69 22.60 13.07
CA SER A 314 -33.71 21.65 12.62
C SER A 314 -33.14 20.78 11.51
N ASP A 315 -33.77 19.64 11.19
CA ASP A 315 -33.37 18.81 10.06
C ASP A 315 -33.30 19.60 8.75
N THR A 316 -34.24 20.54 8.52
CA THR A 316 -34.22 21.43 7.35
C THR A 316 -32.99 22.35 7.35
N THR A 317 -32.59 22.85 8.52
CA THR A 317 -31.38 23.67 8.66
C THR A 317 -30.13 22.84 8.42
N ALA A 318 -30.08 21.62 8.97
CA ALA A 318 -28.98 20.69 8.81
C ALA A 318 -28.80 20.28 7.34
N GLU A 319 -29.89 19.90 6.67
CA GLU A 319 -29.87 19.55 5.24
C GLU A 319 -29.42 20.74 4.38
N TRP A 320 -29.85 21.95 4.71
CA TRP A 320 -29.39 23.15 4.01
C TRP A 320 -27.89 23.38 4.19
N MET A 321 -27.36 23.29 5.43
CA MET A 321 -25.93 23.45 5.70
C MET A 321 -25.11 22.35 5.00
N MET A 322 -25.59 21.10 5.09
CA MET A 322 -24.97 19.94 4.44
C MET A 322 -24.80 20.15 2.93
N LYS A 323 -25.77 20.78 2.26
CA LYS A 323 -25.76 21.01 0.80
C LYS A 323 -25.01 22.25 0.35
N ASN A 324 -24.99 23.32 1.16
CA ASN A 324 -24.56 24.65 0.68
C ASN A 324 -23.23 25.12 1.28
N ASN A 325 -22.74 24.50 2.36
CA ASN A 325 -21.48 24.90 2.98
C ASN A 325 -20.28 24.18 2.35
N LYS A 326 -19.08 24.73 2.55
CA LYS A 326 -17.82 24.05 2.22
C LYS A 326 -17.69 22.74 2.99
N ALA A 327 -16.99 21.77 2.43
CA ALA A 327 -16.89 20.44 3.02
C ALA A 327 -15.45 20.06 3.36
N VAL A 328 -15.33 19.23 4.38
CA VAL A 328 -14.12 18.45 4.67
C VAL A 328 -14.52 16.98 4.67
N ILE A 329 -13.78 16.15 3.94
CA ILE A 329 -13.83 14.70 4.05
C ILE A 329 -12.69 14.27 4.96
N PHE A 330 -13.00 13.52 6.01
CA PHE A 330 -12.01 12.92 6.89
C PHE A 330 -11.93 11.40 6.68
N VAL A 331 -10.70 10.88 6.58
CA VAL A 331 -10.40 9.45 6.42
C VAL A 331 -9.62 8.96 7.65
N HIS A 332 -10.20 8.03 8.40
CA HIS A 332 -9.63 7.51 9.65
C HIS A 332 -8.45 6.54 9.42
N GLY A 333 -7.61 6.32 10.44
CA GLY A 333 -6.52 5.34 10.41
C GLY A 333 -6.95 3.89 10.69
N LEU A 334 -5.99 2.97 10.61
CA LEU A 334 -6.19 1.54 10.85
C LEU A 334 -6.63 1.28 12.30
N GLY A 335 -7.69 0.48 12.48
CA GLY A 335 -8.27 0.20 13.80
C GLY A 335 -9.10 1.34 14.41
N GLY A 336 -9.15 2.50 13.75
CA GLY A 336 -10.10 3.56 14.08
C GLY A 336 -11.43 3.41 13.34
N ASP A 337 -12.32 4.38 13.54
CA ASP A 337 -13.58 4.49 12.83
C ASP A 337 -13.94 5.97 12.57
N LYS A 338 -15.03 6.22 11.84
CA LYS A 338 -15.51 7.56 11.46
C LYS A 338 -15.79 8.49 12.64
N SER A 339 -16.01 7.98 13.85
CA SER A 339 -16.29 8.81 15.03
C SER A 339 -15.06 9.58 15.53
N SER A 340 -13.85 9.12 15.17
CA SER A 340 -12.59 9.81 15.45
C SER A 340 -12.53 11.23 14.86
N THR A 341 -13.32 11.50 13.81
CA THR A 341 -13.52 12.83 13.21
C THR A 341 -13.95 13.90 14.22
N SER A 342 -14.71 13.51 15.25
CA SER A 342 -15.20 14.43 16.28
C SER A 342 -14.05 15.17 17.01
N LEU A 343 -12.84 14.59 17.03
CA LEU A 343 -11.65 15.15 17.69
C LEU A 343 -11.05 16.36 16.97
N MET A 344 -11.40 16.56 15.69
CA MET A 344 -10.92 17.69 14.87
C MET A 344 -12.07 18.53 14.27
N ALA A 345 -13.32 18.03 14.31
CA ALA A 345 -14.46 18.65 13.62
C ALA A 345 -14.71 20.11 14.05
N ALA A 346 -14.43 20.45 15.31
CA ALA A 346 -14.62 21.79 15.86
C ALA A 346 -13.79 22.87 15.13
N ASP A 347 -12.59 22.53 14.64
CA ASP A 347 -11.71 23.48 13.96
C ASP A 347 -12.31 24.01 12.65
N TYR A 348 -13.13 23.17 12.00
CA TYR A 348 -13.72 23.43 10.69
C TYR A 348 -15.16 23.93 10.82
N THR A 349 -15.98 23.30 11.68
CA THR A 349 -17.38 23.69 11.90
C THR A 349 -17.51 25.11 12.46
N ASN A 350 -16.59 25.54 13.32
CA ASN A 350 -16.51 26.93 13.81
C ASN A 350 -16.19 27.95 12.70
N LYS A 351 -15.72 27.50 11.54
CA LYS A 351 -15.44 28.31 10.34
C LYS A 351 -16.49 28.13 9.25
N GLY A 352 -17.58 27.43 9.55
CA GLY A 352 -18.70 27.24 8.62
C GLY A 352 -18.54 26.07 7.66
N TYR A 353 -17.53 25.20 7.85
CA TYR A 353 -17.41 23.96 7.08
C TYR A 353 -18.32 22.88 7.66
N VAL A 354 -18.68 21.90 6.84
CA VAL A 354 -19.30 20.64 7.27
C VAL A 354 -18.27 19.53 7.10
N VAL A 355 -18.10 18.70 8.13
CA VAL A 355 -17.14 17.58 8.09
C VAL A 355 -17.90 16.28 7.92
N PHE A 356 -17.48 15.47 6.95
CA PHE A 356 -18.07 14.19 6.59
C PHE A 356 -17.06 13.06 6.83
N ALA A 357 -17.52 11.96 7.40
CA ALA A 357 -16.70 10.77 7.57
C ALA A 357 -17.54 9.49 7.40
N ILE A 358 -16.92 8.50 6.76
CA ILE A 358 -17.42 7.14 6.60
C ILE A 358 -16.36 6.17 7.11
N ASP A 359 -16.76 4.93 7.38
CA ASP A 359 -15.81 3.88 7.74
C ASP A 359 -15.23 3.24 6.47
N MET A 360 -13.97 2.80 6.52
CA MET A 360 -13.39 1.90 5.49
C MET A 360 -13.97 0.49 5.60
N PRO A 361 -13.79 -0.38 4.57
CA PRO A 361 -14.12 -1.80 4.67
C PRO A 361 -13.58 -2.44 5.95
N TYR A 362 -14.42 -3.25 6.62
CA TYR A 362 -14.11 -3.95 7.88
C TYR A 362 -13.73 -3.06 9.07
N HIS A 363 -14.07 -1.77 9.02
CA HIS A 363 -13.92 -0.85 10.15
C HIS A 363 -15.30 -0.35 10.63
N GLY A 364 -15.40 0.02 11.90
CA GLY A 364 -16.58 0.69 12.47
C GLY A 364 -17.91 0.00 12.15
N SER A 365 -18.73 0.64 11.32
CA SER A 365 -20.04 0.13 10.90
C SER A 365 -20.01 -0.84 9.70
N GLN A 366 -18.86 -1.02 9.06
CA GLN A 366 -18.63 -1.94 7.94
C GLN A 366 -18.08 -3.31 8.37
N ILE A 367 -18.21 -3.69 9.64
CA ILE A 367 -17.77 -5.01 10.12
C ILE A 367 -18.62 -6.12 9.51
N VAL A 368 -17.98 -7.27 9.30
CA VAL A 368 -18.64 -8.54 8.98
C VAL A 368 -18.52 -9.45 10.20
N LYS A 369 -19.48 -10.34 10.39
CA LYS A 369 -19.40 -11.40 11.40
C LYS A 369 -19.31 -12.75 10.74
N ASP A 370 -18.50 -13.62 11.33
CA ASP A 370 -18.52 -15.04 11.00
C ASP A 370 -19.84 -15.68 11.48
N ASN A 371 -20.09 -16.94 11.11
CA ASN A 371 -21.34 -17.62 11.46
C ASN A 371 -21.44 -18.02 12.95
N ASN A 372 -20.38 -17.84 13.74
CA ASN A 372 -20.40 -17.94 15.20
C ASN A 372 -20.66 -16.58 15.88
N GLY A 373 -20.77 -15.50 15.09
CA GLY A 373 -20.97 -14.14 15.58
C GLY A 373 -19.69 -13.42 16.01
N ASN A 374 -18.52 -14.01 15.75
CA ASN A 374 -17.23 -13.37 15.96
C ASN A 374 -17.03 -12.26 14.93
N GLU A 375 -16.37 -11.19 15.35
CA GLU A 375 -16.16 -10.01 14.53
C GLU A 375 -14.97 -10.20 13.56
N ILE A 376 -15.24 -10.04 12.27
CA ILE A 376 -14.24 -9.90 11.21
C ILE A 376 -14.08 -8.39 10.96
N SER A 377 -13.19 -7.77 11.75
CA SER A 377 -12.85 -6.35 11.63
C SER A 377 -11.37 -6.08 11.81
N ALA A 378 -10.92 -4.94 11.27
CA ALA A 378 -9.56 -4.44 11.47
C ALA A 378 -9.26 -4.03 12.93
N ASN A 379 -10.30 -3.76 13.73
CA ASN A 379 -10.14 -3.45 15.15
C ASN A 379 -9.95 -4.73 15.98
N ALA A 380 -10.64 -5.82 15.63
CA ALA A 380 -10.46 -7.12 16.26
C ALA A 380 -9.13 -7.77 15.82
N ASN A 381 -8.85 -7.76 14.51
CA ASN A 381 -7.60 -8.25 13.94
C ASN A 381 -7.26 -7.47 12.65
N ARG A 382 -6.16 -6.70 12.70
CA ARG A 382 -5.69 -5.89 11.56
C ARG A 382 -5.40 -6.72 10.30
N ALA A 383 -5.08 -8.01 10.45
CA ALA A 383 -4.84 -8.93 9.35
C ALA A 383 -6.09 -9.16 8.48
N PHE A 384 -7.31 -8.89 8.97
CA PHE A 384 -8.53 -9.04 8.17
C PHE A 384 -8.67 -7.97 7.09
N PHE A 385 -8.16 -6.76 7.34
CA PHE A 385 -8.11 -5.70 6.33
C PHE A 385 -6.83 -5.77 5.50
N ILE A 386 -5.67 -5.97 6.14
CA ILE A 386 -4.38 -6.06 5.43
C ILE A 386 -4.30 -7.35 4.61
N ASN A 387 -4.92 -8.45 5.05
CA ASN A 387 -5.09 -9.72 4.33
C ASN A 387 -3.88 -10.15 3.47
N ILE A 388 -2.69 -10.22 4.07
CA ILE A 388 -1.46 -10.66 3.39
C ILE A 388 -1.55 -12.10 2.88
N THR A 389 -2.41 -12.92 3.50
CA THR A 389 -2.71 -14.30 3.13
C THR A 389 -3.40 -14.38 1.77
N SER A 390 -4.04 -13.30 1.33
CA SER A 390 -4.58 -13.13 -0.02
C SER A 390 -4.25 -11.71 -0.54
N PRO A 391 -3.08 -11.50 -1.17
CA PRO A 391 -2.66 -10.18 -1.63
C PRO A 391 -3.62 -9.51 -2.61
N LEU A 392 -4.36 -10.28 -3.40
CA LEU A 392 -5.43 -9.75 -4.25
C LEU A 392 -6.61 -9.19 -3.44
N THR A 393 -6.90 -9.77 -2.28
CA THR A 393 -7.90 -9.25 -1.33
C THR A 393 -7.40 -7.99 -0.66
N LEU A 394 -6.13 -7.92 -0.25
CA LEU A 394 -5.50 -6.68 0.23
C LEU A 394 -5.67 -5.54 -0.78
N ARG A 395 -5.29 -5.78 -2.04
CA ARG A 395 -5.48 -4.80 -3.13
C ARG A 395 -6.95 -4.37 -3.23
N SER A 396 -7.86 -5.33 -3.19
CA SER A 396 -9.30 -5.10 -3.29
C SER A 396 -9.85 -4.24 -2.15
N ASN A 397 -9.41 -4.49 -0.91
CA ASN A 397 -9.81 -3.72 0.27
C ASN A 397 -9.39 -2.25 0.14
N LEU A 398 -8.16 -2.00 -0.31
CA LEU A 398 -7.64 -0.66 -0.57
C LEU A 398 -8.38 0.02 -1.73
N HIS A 399 -8.65 -0.71 -2.82
CA HIS A 399 -9.40 -0.18 -3.96
C HIS A 399 -10.83 0.21 -3.59
N GLN A 400 -11.53 -0.62 -2.81
CA GLN A 400 -12.85 -0.28 -2.31
C GLN A 400 -12.81 0.93 -1.37
N ALA A 401 -11.83 1.01 -0.47
CA ALA A 401 -11.68 2.18 0.39
C ALA A 401 -11.54 3.47 -0.42
N VAL A 402 -10.66 3.51 -1.43
CA VAL A 402 -10.53 4.67 -2.34
C VAL A 402 -11.85 4.98 -3.05
N THR A 403 -12.55 3.95 -3.49
CA THR A 403 -13.80 4.05 -4.23
C THR A 403 -14.97 4.57 -3.38
N ASP A 404 -15.08 4.15 -2.13
CA ASP A 404 -16.12 4.62 -1.20
C ASP A 404 -15.97 6.13 -0.93
N PHE A 405 -14.74 6.61 -0.71
CA PHE A 405 -14.48 8.02 -0.45
C PHE A 405 -14.57 8.90 -1.71
N THR A 406 -14.20 8.39 -2.88
CA THR A 406 -14.49 9.10 -4.15
C THR A 406 -15.99 9.14 -4.44
N GLY A 407 -16.74 8.08 -4.09
CA GLY A 407 -18.20 8.05 -4.09
C GLY A 407 -18.81 9.08 -3.13
N LEU A 408 -18.28 9.23 -1.92
CA LEU A 408 -18.66 10.32 -1.02
C LEU A 408 -18.41 11.67 -1.68
N ARG A 409 -17.24 11.89 -2.30
CA ARG A 409 -16.93 13.14 -3.00
C ARG A 409 -17.91 13.43 -4.14
N TYR A 410 -18.32 12.42 -4.93
CA TYR A 410 -19.40 12.55 -5.92
C TYR A 410 -20.72 12.97 -5.27
N ALA A 411 -21.13 12.27 -4.20
CA ALA A 411 -22.38 12.51 -3.51
C ALA A 411 -22.49 13.93 -2.92
N LEU A 412 -21.36 14.55 -2.55
CA LEU A 412 -21.30 15.93 -2.07
C LEU A 412 -21.65 16.99 -3.13
N ASN A 413 -21.78 16.61 -4.41
CA ASN A 413 -22.33 17.45 -5.48
C ASN A 413 -23.87 17.49 -5.47
N PHE A 414 -24.53 16.62 -4.70
CA PHE A 414 -26.00 16.53 -4.57
C PHE A 414 -26.74 16.51 -5.91
N GLY A 415 -26.24 15.70 -6.86
CA GLY A 415 -26.83 15.54 -8.20
C GLY A 415 -26.55 16.69 -9.16
N ASN A 416 -25.74 17.68 -8.79
CA ASN A 416 -25.28 18.74 -9.68
C ASN A 416 -23.75 18.66 -9.88
N PRO A 417 -23.26 18.00 -10.95
CA PRO A 417 -21.82 17.92 -11.25
C PRO A 417 -21.13 19.28 -11.42
N GLN A 418 -21.90 20.35 -11.65
CA GLN A 418 -21.41 21.72 -11.80
C GLN A 418 -21.47 22.53 -10.49
N ALA A 419 -21.75 21.90 -9.35
CA ALA A 419 -21.91 22.58 -8.06
C ALA A 419 -20.63 23.31 -7.59
N GLN A 420 -19.47 23.03 -8.18
CA GLN A 420 -18.16 23.63 -7.88
C GLN A 420 -17.94 23.82 -6.37
N ARG A 421 -18.36 22.82 -5.59
CA ARG A 421 -18.30 22.87 -4.13
C ARG A 421 -16.85 22.75 -3.69
N GLU A 422 -16.40 23.64 -2.81
CA GLU A 422 -15.09 23.50 -2.18
C GLU A 422 -15.11 22.33 -1.20
N VAL A 423 -14.33 21.29 -1.51
CA VAL A 423 -14.17 20.08 -0.68
C VAL A 423 -12.68 19.87 -0.40
N SER A 424 -12.31 19.82 0.87
CA SER A 424 -10.94 19.46 1.30
C SER A 424 -10.90 18.04 1.83
N LEU A 425 -9.78 17.35 1.60
CA LEU A 425 -9.52 15.99 2.09
C LEU A 425 -8.49 16.02 3.21
N ILE A 426 -8.72 15.25 4.27
CA ILE A 426 -7.79 15.04 5.38
C ILE A 426 -7.79 13.56 5.73
N GLY A 427 -6.61 12.93 5.77
CA GLY A 427 -6.46 11.54 6.18
C GLY A 427 -5.38 11.37 7.24
N GLN A 428 -5.60 10.45 8.18
CA GLN A 428 -4.63 10.09 9.23
C GLN A 428 -4.13 8.65 9.07
N SER A 429 -2.82 8.43 9.11
CA SER A 429 -2.19 7.09 9.03
C SER A 429 -2.63 6.32 7.77
N LEU A 430 -3.24 5.14 7.90
CA LEU A 430 -3.87 4.42 6.79
C LEU A 430 -4.85 5.31 6.02
N GLY A 431 -5.60 6.18 6.69
CA GLY A 431 -6.44 7.16 6.03
C GLY A 431 -5.65 8.23 5.26
N GLY A 432 -4.44 8.57 5.70
CA GLY A 432 -3.49 9.40 4.97
C GLY A 432 -2.96 8.70 3.71
N ILE A 433 -2.58 7.43 3.83
CA ILE A 433 -2.18 6.54 2.73
C ILE A 433 -3.29 6.45 1.67
N VAL A 434 -4.51 6.12 2.09
CA VAL A 434 -5.68 6.04 1.21
C VAL A 434 -6.03 7.43 0.64
N SER A 435 -5.83 8.51 1.40
CA SER A 435 -6.06 9.88 0.90
C SER A 435 -5.11 10.31 -0.21
N VAL A 436 -3.87 9.82 -0.24
CA VAL A 436 -2.97 10.03 -1.39
C VAL A 436 -3.59 9.45 -2.65
N MET A 437 -4.14 8.24 -2.56
CA MET A 437 -4.80 7.57 -3.68
C MET A 437 -6.13 8.21 -4.06
N ILE A 438 -6.95 8.63 -3.09
CA ILE A 438 -8.19 9.40 -3.35
C ILE A 438 -7.84 10.69 -4.10
N SER A 439 -6.87 11.46 -3.59
CA SER A 439 -6.38 12.68 -4.24
C SER A 439 -6.00 12.41 -5.69
N GLU A 440 -5.22 11.37 -5.95
CA GLU A 440 -4.83 10.95 -7.30
C GLU A 440 -6.01 10.61 -8.21
N MET A 441 -6.99 9.84 -7.73
CA MET A 441 -8.15 9.41 -8.53
C MET A 441 -9.14 10.54 -8.81
N THR A 442 -9.11 11.63 -8.05
CA THR A 442 -9.95 12.82 -8.28
C THR A 442 -9.40 13.76 -9.35
N GLN A 443 -8.15 13.59 -9.78
CA GLN A 443 -7.49 14.47 -10.75
C GLN A 443 -8.04 14.30 -12.16
N GLY A 444 -8.02 15.39 -12.94
CA GLY A 444 -8.57 15.41 -14.31
C GLY A 444 -10.11 15.33 -14.38
N ARG A 445 -10.81 15.46 -13.24
CA ARG A 445 -12.26 15.32 -13.12
C ARG A 445 -12.86 16.56 -12.45
N ASP A 446 -13.49 17.44 -13.23
CA ASP A 446 -14.00 18.75 -12.77
C ASP A 446 -15.00 18.66 -11.61
N ASP A 447 -15.78 17.59 -11.56
CA ASP A 447 -16.80 17.34 -10.54
C ASP A 447 -16.24 16.74 -9.24
N LEU A 448 -14.98 16.28 -9.25
CA LEU A 448 -14.31 15.68 -8.10
C LEU A 448 -13.16 16.50 -7.51
N GLN A 449 -12.78 17.62 -8.16
CA GLN A 449 -11.67 18.47 -7.71
C GLN A 449 -11.69 18.72 -6.20
N LEU A 450 -10.52 18.57 -5.58
CA LEU A 450 -10.30 18.85 -4.17
C LEU A 450 -9.66 20.22 -4.01
N LYS A 451 -10.13 20.99 -3.03
CA LYS A 451 -9.56 22.29 -2.71
C LYS A 451 -8.16 22.16 -2.10
N THR A 452 -7.99 21.21 -1.20
CA THR A 452 -6.71 20.83 -0.58
C THR A 452 -6.72 19.35 -0.26
N ALA A 453 -5.59 18.67 -0.39
CA ALA A 453 -5.40 17.30 0.08
C ALA A 453 -4.37 17.30 1.22
N ASN A 454 -4.76 16.85 2.41
CA ASN A 454 -3.90 16.91 3.59
C ASN A 454 -3.64 15.50 4.12
N PHE A 455 -2.38 15.12 4.21
CA PHE A 455 -1.97 13.77 4.56
C PHE A 455 -1.21 13.80 5.89
N VAL A 456 -1.80 13.22 6.94
CA VAL A 456 -1.20 13.17 8.26
C VAL A 456 -0.58 11.79 8.46
N VAL A 457 0.74 11.77 8.66
CA VAL A 457 1.59 10.58 8.81
C VAL A 457 1.33 9.48 7.77
N PRO A 458 1.29 9.79 6.45
CA PRO A 458 1.16 8.79 5.41
C PRO A 458 2.52 8.13 5.12
N GLY A 459 2.51 7.00 4.41
CA GLY A 459 3.73 6.38 3.88
C GLY A 459 3.45 5.62 2.59
N GLN A 460 4.50 5.11 1.97
CA GLN A 460 4.42 4.28 0.76
C GLN A 460 5.29 3.03 0.87
N GLY A 461 5.14 2.09 -0.09
CA GLY A 461 5.83 0.80 -0.04
C GLY A 461 5.27 -0.08 1.07
N LEU A 462 3.96 -0.33 1.00
CA LEU A 462 3.14 -0.80 2.13
C LEU A 462 3.66 -2.09 2.78
N VAL A 463 4.26 -3.00 2.01
CA VAL A 463 4.79 -4.26 2.56
C VAL A 463 6.03 -4.01 3.41
N ASN A 464 7.03 -3.30 2.89
CA ASN A 464 8.21 -2.96 3.69
C ASN A 464 7.87 -1.97 4.81
N LEU A 465 6.92 -1.06 4.60
CA LEU A 465 6.46 -0.13 5.62
C LEU A 465 5.98 -0.90 6.84
N THR A 466 5.10 -1.89 6.63
CA THR A 466 4.56 -2.73 7.71
C THR A 466 5.68 -3.50 8.40
N LEU A 467 6.60 -4.11 7.64
CA LEU A 467 7.69 -4.94 8.18
C LEU A 467 8.79 -4.14 8.90
N ASN A 468 9.01 -2.87 8.53
CA ASN A 468 9.98 -1.98 9.18
C ASN A 468 9.34 -1.09 10.25
N SER A 469 8.03 -1.21 10.47
CA SER A 469 7.31 -0.51 11.53
C SER A 469 7.74 -1.02 12.90
N LEU A 470 7.97 -0.12 13.86
CA LEU A 470 8.31 -0.50 15.23
C LEU A 470 7.15 -1.23 15.92
N LEU A 471 5.90 -0.81 15.67
CA LEU A 471 4.72 -1.41 16.29
C LEU A 471 4.05 -2.48 15.41
N LEU A 472 4.00 -2.30 14.08
CA LEU A 472 3.35 -3.28 13.20
C LEU A 472 4.29 -4.41 12.76
N GLY A 473 5.60 -4.18 12.71
CA GLY A 473 6.59 -5.18 12.27
C GLY A 473 6.58 -6.43 13.14
N PRO A 474 6.70 -6.33 14.47
CA PRO A 474 6.64 -7.48 15.36
C PRO A 474 5.30 -8.22 15.34
N GLU A 475 4.19 -7.50 15.14
CA GLU A 475 2.87 -8.12 14.99
C GLU A 475 2.75 -8.92 13.69
N MET A 476 3.24 -8.34 12.58
CA MET A 476 3.27 -8.96 11.27
C MET A 476 4.17 -10.20 11.24
N GLU A 477 5.37 -10.08 11.81
CA GLU A 477 6.30 -11.20 11.94
C GLU A 477 5.69 -12.35 12.73
N ARG A 478 5.05 -12.06 13.88
CA ARG A 478 4.34 -13.06 14.67
C ARG A 478 3.19 -13.69 13.88
N ALA A 479 2.37 -12.89 13.20
CA ALA A 479 1.26 -13.40 12.38
C ALA A 479 1.73 -14.34 11.26
N ILE A 480 2.91 -14.08 10.68
CA ILE A 480 3.52 -14.98 9.70
C ILE A 480 4.01 -16.26 10.39
N LYS A 481 4.80 -16.15 11.46
CA LYS A 481 5.34 -17.31 12.21
C LYS A 481 4.24 -18.22 12.74
N ASP A 482 3.15 -17.65 13.24
CA ASP A 482 1.99 -18.37 13.79
C ASP A 482 1.05 -18.90 12.69
N SER A 483 1.34 -18.65 11.40
CA SER A 483 0.50 -19.13 10.32
C SER A 483 0.48 -20.67 10.24
N PRO A 484 -0.66 -21.28 9.85
CA PRO A 484 -0.79 -22.72 9.80
C PRO A 484 0.26 -23.42 8.94
N ASP A 485 0.65 -22.81 7.82
CA ASP A 485 1.63 -23.39 6.90
C ASP A 485 3.02 -23.50 7.56
N ILE A 486 3.44 -22.46 8.30
CA ILE A 486 4.72 -22.48 9.02
C ILE A 486 4.66 -23.46 10.19
N GLN A 487 3.60 -23.39 11.01
CA GLN A 487 3.46 -24.26 12.17
C GLN A 487 3.34 -25.73 11.76
N ARG A 488 2.68 -26.03 10.63
CA ARG A 488 2.66 -27.37 10.04
C ARG A 488 4.03 -27.80 9.56
N ALA A 489 4.78 -26.96 8.85
CA ALA A 489 6.13 -27.31 8.39
C ALA A 489 7.07 -27.65 9.56
N ILE A 490 6.93 -26.92 10.68
CA ILE A 490 7.64 -27.23 11.93
C ILE A 490 7.18 -28.58 12.51
N ALA A 491 5.87 -28.83 12.54
CA ALA A 491 5.30 -30.08 13.01
C ALA A 491 5.80 -31.29 12.19
N GLU A 492 5.81 -31.19 10.86
CA GLU A 492 6.33 -32.22 9.95
C GLU A 492 7.82 -32.51 10.20
N THR A 493 8.57 -31.50 10.65
CA THR A 493 10.00 -31.62 10.97
C THR A 493 10.25 -32.25 12.34
N LEU A 494 9.53 -31.80 13.39
CA LEU A 494 9.82 -32.15 14.78
C LEU A 494 9.02 -33.36 15.27
N VAL A 495 7.82 -33.57 14.75
CA VAL A 495 6.93 -34.70 15.09
C VAL A 495 6.49 -35.48 13.84
N PRO A 496 7.41 -35.94 12.97
CA PRO A 496 7.08 -36.57 11.68
C PRO A 496 6.26 -37.87 11.78
N ASN A 497 6.22 -38.50 12.95
CA ASN A 497 5.38 -39.68 13.18
C ASN A 497 3.91 -39.33 13.46
N LEU A 498 3.62 -38.08 13.83
CA LEU A 498 2.30 -37.57 14.16
C LEU A 498 1.79 -36.59 13.09
N CYS A 499 2.69 -35.85 12.45
CA CYS A 499 2.38 -34.96 11.34
C CYS A 499 3.07 -35.42 10.06
N TYR A 500 2.29 -35.79 9.06
CA TYR A 500 2.74 -36.25 7.75
C TYR A 500 1.65 -35.98 6.70
N GLU A 501 1.96 -36.23 5.43
CA GLU A 501 1.02 -36.07 4.32
C GLU A 501 -0.30 -36.81 4.58
N GLY A 502 -1.43 -36.09 4.51
CA GLY A 502 -2.77 -36.61 4.77
C GLY A 502 -3.30 -36.41 6.19
N VAL A 503 -2.48 -35.91 7.13
CA VAL A 503 -2.92 -35.42 8.45
C VAL A 503 -3.41 -33.98 8.32
N SER A 504 -4.45 -33.61 9.07
CA SER A 504 -5.02 -32.25 9.05
C SER A 504 -4.06 -31.22 9.67
N ASN A 505 -4.21 -29.93 9.34
CA ASN A 505 -3.44 -28.87 9.98
C ASN A 505 -3.68 -28.84 11.49
N GLU A 506 -4.95 -28.96 11.91
CA GLU A 506 -5.35 -28.99 13.33
C GLU A 506 -4.63 -30.10 14.09
N ASP A 507 -4.63 -31.34 13.58
CA ASP A 507 -3.97 -32.47 14.24
C ASP A 507 -2.45 -32.29 14.28
N CYS A 508 -1.84 -31.79 13.21
CA CYS A 508 -0.41 -31.52 13.13
C CYS A 508 0.04 -30.45 14.14
N ILE A 509 -0.66 -29.32 14.17
CA ILE A 509 -0.33 -28.17 15.02
C ILE A 509 -0.64 -28.51 16.49
N THR A 510 -1.74 -29.22 16.76
CA THR A 510 -2.03 -29.73 18.11
C THR A 510 -0.94 -30.71 18.57
N ALA A 511 -0.48 -31.62 17.71
CA ALA A 511 0.60 -32.53 18.04
C ALA A 511 1.92 -31.79 18.33
N LEU A 512 2.23 -30.73 17.58
CA LEU A 512 3.38 -29.87 17.86
C LEU A 512 3.23 -29.19 19.23
N ASN A 513 2.07 -28.58 19.50
CA ASN A 513 1.77 -27.89 20.76
C ASN A 513 1.89 -28.82 21.98
N ASP A 514 1.34 -30.04 21.89
CA ASP A 514 1.41 -31.06 22.94
C ASP A 514 2.87 -31.49 23.25
N HIS A 515 3.76 -31.40 22.27
CA HIS A 515 5.17 -31.77 22.38
C HIS A 515 6.11 -30.57 22.50
N SER A 516 5.60 -29.34 22.51
CA SER A 516 6.39 -28.09 22.49
C SER A 516 7.42 -28.02 23.61
N SER A 517 7.05 -28.47 24.81
CA SER A 517 7.95 -28.55 25.98
C SER A 517 9.17 -29.46 25.77
N SER A 518 9.14 -30.38 24.80
CA SER A 518 10.26 -31.23 24.43
C SER A 518 11.22 -30.56 23.44
N PHE A 519 10.77 -29.49 22.76
CA PHE A 519 11.48 -28.85 21.65
C PHE A 519 11.48 -27.32 21.67
N PRO A 520 11.54 -26.62 22.84
CA PRO A 520 11.34 -25.18 22.89
C PRO A 520 12.35 -24.41 22.01
N ASP A 521 13.63 -24.79 22.08
CA ASP A 521 14.69 -24.15 21.30
C ASP A 521 14.60 -24.50 19.81
N SER A 522 14.19 -25.72 19.47
CA SER A 522 14.07 -26.16 18.07
C SER A 522 12.89 -25.50 17.35
N ILE A 523 11.77 -25.28 18.05
CA ILE A 523 10.62 -24.56 17.50
C ILE A 523 11.03 -23.13 17.18
N ALA A 524 11.57 -22.40 18.17
CA ALA A 524 12.01 -21.03 17.98
C ALA A 524 13.04 -20.91 16.84
N MET A 525 14.01 -21.83 16.76
CA MET A 525 14.99 -21.84 15.68
C MET A 525 14.35 -22.06 14.30
N LEU A 526 13.43 -23.01 14.18
CA LEU A 526 12.75 -23.29 12.90
C LEU A 526 11.80 -22.15 12.51
N GLU A 527 11.12 -21.51 13.45
CA GLU A 527 10.30 -20.31 13.20
C GLU A 527 11.15 -19.19 12.58
N GLU A 528 12.34 -18.92 13.13
CA GLU A 528 13.26 -17.93 12.57
C GLU A 528 13.80 -18.33 11.20
N GLU A 529 14.24 -19.59 11.03
CA GLU A 529 14.80 -20.07 9.76
C GLU A 529 13.78 -20.08 8.62
N ILE A 530 12.57 -20.56 8.88
CA ILE A 530 11.48 -20.59 7.90
C ILE A 530 11.04 -19.16 7.59
N TYR A 531 10.86 -18.30 8.60
CA TYR A 531 10.51 -16.90 8.39
C TYR A 531 11.55 -16.17 7.53
N ALA A 532 12.85 -16.34 7.83
CA ALA A 532 13.93 -15.74 7.05
C ALA A 532 13.96 -16.22 5.59
N ALA A 533 13.56 -17.47 5.32
CA ALA A 533 13.48 -18.03 3.97
C ALA A 533 12.25 -17.51 3.19
N VAL A 534 11.11 -17.37 3.85
CA VAL A 534 9.84 -16.94 3.24
C VAL A 534 9.79 -15.43 3.01
N LEU A 535 10.37 -14.63 3.92
CA LEU A 535 10.25 -13.17 3.93
C LEU A 535 10.62 -12.50 2.59
N PRO A 536 11.72 -12.86 1.88
CA PRO A 536 12.04 -12.25 0.59
C PRO A 536 11.03 -12.58 -0.52
N LEU A 537 10.40 -13.75 -0.45
CA LEU A 537 9.36 -14.16 -1.41
C LEU A 537 8.06 -13.41 -1.12
N LEU A 538 7.67 -13.36 0.15
CA LEU A 538 6.50 -12.60 0.62
C LEU A 538 6.61 -11.13 0.22
N LYS A 539 7.74 -10.47 0.50
CA LYS A 539 7.93 -9.05 0.13
C LYS A 539 7.67 -8.81 -1.36
N LYS A 540 8.27 -9.61 -2.23
CA LYS A 540 8.16 -9.46 -3.69
C LYS A 540 6.78 -9.83 -4.22
N GLY A 541 6.24 -10.96 -3.76
CA GLY A 541 4.96 -11.48 -4.20
C GLY A 541 3.84 -10.54 -3.80
N VAL A 542 3.75 -10.20 -2.52
CA VAL A 542 2.71 -9.31 -1.99
C VAL A 542 2.83 -7.92 -2.61
N GLN A 543 4.01 -7.28 -2.57
CA GLN A 543 4.15 -5.90 -3.03
C GLN A 543 3.80 -5.78 -4.51
N ARG A 544 4.30 -6.69 -5.36
CA ARG A 544 3.96 -6.70 -6.78
C ARG A 544 2.47 -6.83 -7.02
N THR A 545 1.79 -7.72 -6.31
CA THR A 545 0.34 -7.92 -6.49
C THR A 545 -0.46 -6.67 -6.12
N ILE A 546 0.02 -5.89 -5.15
CA ILE A 546 -0.69 -4.70 -4.62
C ILE A 546 -0.15 -3.36 -5.14
N ASP A 547 0.83 -3.33 -6.03
CA ASP A 547 1.44 -2.07 -6.50
C ASP A 547 0.40 -1.09 -7.08
N SER A 548 -0.68 -1.60 -7.69
CA SER A 548 -1.83 -0.80 -8.17
C SER A 548 -2.70 -0.19 -7.06
N ALA A 549 -2.45 -0.56 -5.81
CA ALA A 549 -3.05 -0.04 -4.57
C ALA A 549 -1.99 0.53 -3.60
N ASP A 550 -0.76 0.76 -4.06
CA ASP A 550 0.28 1.42 -3.26
C ASP A 550 0.36 2.91 -3.62
N PRO A 551 0.42 3.83 -2.63
CA PRO A 551 0.55 5.26 -2.91
C PRO A 551 1.82 5.62 -3.69
N ALA A 552 2.89 4.79 -3.67
CA ALA A 552 4.09 5.01 -4.49
C ALA A 552 3.76 5.15 -5.99
N GLY A 553 2.76 4.40 -6.48
CA GLY A 553 2.28 4.47 -7.86
C GLY A 553 1.19 5.51 -8.11
N LYS A 554 0.76 6.26 -7.09
CA LYS A 554 -0.43 7.14 -7.10
C LYS A 554 -0.11 8.59 -6.78
N VAL A 555 0.94 9.13 -7.41
CA VAL A 555 1.39 10.51 -7.20
C VAL A 555 1.36 11.36 -8.48
N HIS A 556 1.19 10.74 -9.64
CA HIS A 556 1.50 11.36 -10.92
C HIS A 556 0.57 12.48 -11.33
N ARG A 557 -0.73 12.17 -11.38
CA ARG A 557 -1.80 13.07 -11.80
C ARG A 557 -1.86 14.22 -10.80
N GLN A 558 -1.77 13.95 -9.50
CA GLN A 558 -1.86 15.03 -8.51
C GLN A 558 -0.63 15.94 -8.52
N VAL A 559 0.56 15.43 -8.85
CA VAL A 559 1.74 16.26 -9.11
C VAL A 559 1.57 17.08 -10.40
N SER A 560 1.08 16.47 -11.48
CA SER A 560 0.85 17.14 -12.77
C SER A 560 -0.15 18.29 -12.64
N GLU A 561 -1.26 18.05 -11.95
CA GLU A 561 -2.35 19.01 -11.75
C GLU A 561 -2.06 20.04 -10.63
N GLN A 562 -0.90 19.96 -9.98
CA GLN A 562 -0.50 20.87 -8.90
C GLN A 562 -1.53 20.97 -7.76
N GLN A 563 -2.21 19.86 -7.45
CA GLN A 563 -3.13 19.75 -6.30
C GLN A 563 -2.52 20.40 -5.04
N PRO A 564 -3.17 21.38 -4.40
CA PRO A 564 -2.67 21.94 -3.15
C PRO A 564 -2.61 20.86 -2.08
N THR A 565 -1.43 20.65 -1.50
CA THR A 565 -1.12 19.51 -0.64
C THR A 565 -0.32 19.93 0.59
N LEU A 566 -0.74 19.46 1.76
CA LEU A 566 0.06 19.55 2.99
C LEU A 566 0.25 18.15 3.57
N LEU A 567 1.49 17.73 3.72
CA LEU A 567 1.85 16.50 4.41
C LEU A 567 2.40 16.83 5.80
N LEU A 568 1.96 16.09 6.82
CA LEU A 568 2.52 16.15 8.16
C LEU A 568 3.25 14.84 8.45
N GLU A 569 4.53 14.94 8.77
CA GLU A 569 5.37 13.83 9.20
C GLU A 569 5.61 13.91 10.71
N ALA A 570 5.56 12.78 11.42
CA ALA A 570 6.05 12.68 12.80
C ALA A 570 7.55 12.40 12.77
N PHE A 571 8.34 13.47 12.88
CA PHE A 571 9.80 13.43 12.73
C PHE A 571 10.52 13.16 14.06
N GLY A 572 9.97 13.66 15.16
CA GLY A 572 10.57 13.54 16.50
C GLY A 572 11.78 14.45 16.70
N THR A 573 12.45 14.31 17.84
CA THR A 573 13.73 14.98 18.16
C THR A 573 14.90 14.00 18.25
N CYS A 574 14.62 12.69 18.32
CA CYS A 574 15.65 11.68 18.45
C CYS A 574 16.56 11.67 17.22
N LYS A 575 17.86 11.72 17.47
CA LYS A 575 18.91 11.60 16.44
C LYS A 575 19.47 10.17 16.43
N ASN A 576 20.74 10.00 16.76
CA ASN A 576 21.40 8.69 16.74
C ASN A 576 21.17 7.89 18.03
N ASP A 577 21.01 8.55 19.17
CA ASP A 577 20.69 7.96 20.47
C ASP A 577 19.57 8.79 21.10
N CYS A 578 18.45 8.16 21.48
CA CYS A 578 17.32 8.85 22.11
C CYS A 578 17.51 8.89 23.63
N GLU A 579 17.38 10.06 24.25
CA GLU A 579 17.32 10.19 25.71
C GLU A 579 15.90 9.87 26.22
N VAL A 580 15.78 8.78 27.00
CA VAL A 580 14.52 8.33 27.61
C VAL A 580 13.90 9.44 28.48
N GLY A 581 12.61 9.68 28.28
CA GLY A 581 11.84 10.70 28.99
C GLY A 581 12.10 12.14 28.51
N VAL A 582 12.95 12.33 27.49
CA VAL A 582 13.32 13.65 26.96
C VAL A 582 13.04 13.74 25.47
N ASP A 583 13.56 12.80 24.68
CA ASP A 583 13.45 12.83 23.22
C ASP A 583 12.16 12.21 22.71
N TYR A 584 11.64 12.76 21.61
CA TYR A 584 10.56 12.15 20.84
C TYR A 584 11.16 11.31 19.72
N ILE A 585 10.73 10.06 19.59
CA ILE A 585 11.12 9.24 18.44
C ILE A 585 10.36 9.66 17.18
N PRO A 586 10.90 9.37 15.99
CA PRO A 586 10.13 9.39 14.75
C PRO A 586 8.90 8.46 14.84
N ASP A 587 7.99 8.59 13.88
CA ASP A 587 6.78 7.78 13.80
C ASP A 587 7.05 6.27 14.02
N SER A 588 6.40 5.72 15.03
CA SER A 588 6.56 4.31 15.45
C SER A 588 5.67 3.32 14.70
N VAL A 589 4.75 3.81 13.86
CA VAL A 589 3.81 2.98 13.09
C VAL A 589 4.11 3.06 11.60
N VAL A 590 4.26 4.27 11.06
CA VAL A 590 4.61 4.52 9.66
C VAL A 590 6.03 5.08 9.61
N PRO A 591 7.07 4.24 9.43
CA PRO A 591 8.45 4.71 9.46
C PRO A 591 8.70 5.79 8.39
N ASN A 592 9.45 6.83 8.75
CA ASN A 592 9.79 7.90 7.79
C ASN A 592 10.70 7.41 6.66
N SER A 593 11.48 6.34 6.88
CA SER A 593 12.28 5.67 5.85
C SER A 593 12.57 4.21 6.23
N ALA A 594 12.92 3.37 5.25
CA ALA A 594 13.39 2.00 5.48
C ALA A 594 14.88 1.83 5.06
N PRO A 595 15.71 1.14 5.86
CA PRO A 595 17.15 0.99 5.57
C PRO A 595 17.48 0.32 4.23
N ASN A 596 16.65 -0.64 3.80
CA ASN A 596 16.92 -1.50 2.64
C ASN A 596 15.93 -1.29 1.48
N ASN A 597 15.13 -0.21 1.52
CA ASN A 597 14.20 0.12 0.44
C ASN A 597 14.02 1.65 0.32
N GLN A 598 14.54 2.25 -0.75
CA GLN A 598 14.48 3.69 -1.01
C GLN A 598 13.08 4.26 -1.23
N LEU A 599 12.13 3.40 -1.60
CA LEU A 599 10.75 3.78 -1.90
C LEU A 599 9.80 3.48 -0.75
N THR A 600 10.29 3.22 0.47
CA THR A 600 9.44 2.91 1.62
C THR A 600 9.50 3.98 2.70
N GLY A 601 8.32 4.44 3.13
CA GLY A 601 8.14 5.38 4.25
C GLY A 601 7.60 6.75 3.84
N THR A 602 7.54 7.66 4.81
CA THR A 602 7.02 9.04 4.64
C THR A 602 7.93 9.91 3.78
N GLU A 603 9.25 9.90 3.98
CA GLU A 603 10.20 10.73 3.22
C GLU A 603 10.26 10.37 1.72
N PRO A 604 10.28 9.07 1.33
CA PRO A 604 10.11 8.72 -0.07
C PRO A 604 8.82 9.22 -0.70
N LEU A 605 7.70 9.21 0.05
CA LEU A 605 6.43 9.76 -0.42
C LEU A 605 6.47 11.29 -0.58
N ILE A 606 7.10 12.01 0.35
CA ILE A 606 7.33 13.46 0.22
C ILE A 606 8.08 13.77 -1.08
N ARG A 607 9.13 13.00 -1.40
CA ARG A 607 9.89 13.14 -2.65
C ARG A 607 9.03 12.83 -3.89
N ALA A 608 8.30 11.71 -3.87
CA ALA A 608 7.44 11.29 -4.97
C ALA A 608 6.32 12.31 -5.28
N LEU A 609 5.75 12.92 -4.24
CA LEU A 609 4.75 14.00 -4.35
C LEU A 609 5.35 15.38 -4.67
N LYS A 610 6.68 15.50 -4.72
CA LYS A 610 7.41 16.76 -4.94
C LYS A 610 6.99 17.87 -3.97
N LEU A 611 6.95 17.56 -2.68
CA LEU A 611 6.55 18.53 -1.65
C LEU A 611 7.77 19.28 -1.09
N ASP A 612 7.67 20.61 -1.04
CA ASP A 612 8.72 21.44 -0.46
C ASP A 612 8.68 21.40 1.08
N PRO A 613 9.82 21.48 1.78
CA PRO A 613 9.82 21.61 3.23
C PRO A 613 9.24 22.98 3.64
N ILE A 614 8.32 22.98 4.61
CA ILE A 614 7.75 24.20 5.20
C ILE A 614 8.34 24.37 6.60
N LEU A 615 9.24 25.35 6.74
CA LEU A 615 10.01 25.61 7.97
C LEU A 615 9.52 26.83 8.75
N ASP A 616 8.62 27.62 8.17
CA ASP A 616 8.07 28.85 8.74
C ASP A 616 6.63 29.04 8.26
N ASN A 617 5.94 30.05 8.81
CA ASN A 617 4.60 30.42 8.34
C ASN A 617 4.62 30.74 6.84
N VAL A 618 3.81 30.03 6.06
CA VAL A 618 3.67 30.26 4.61
C VAL A 618 2.25 30.73 4.30
N GLN A 619 2.14 31.73 3.42
CA GLN A 619 0.90 32.13 2.80
C GLN A 619 1.14 32.29 1.30
N ALA A 620 0.61 31.35 0.53
CA ALA A 620 0.69 31.36 -0.93
C ALA A 620 -0.59 30.75 -1.50
N PRO A 621 -1.02 31.14 -2.72
CA PRO A 621 -1.96 30.32 -3.46
C PRO A 621 -1.30 28.96 -3.72
N ASP A 622 -2.09 27.88 -3.64
CA ASP A 622 -1.72 26.54 -4.08
C ASP A 622 -0.47 25.94 -3.41
N ILE A 623 -0.42 25.99 -2.08
CA ILE A 623 0.68 25.42 -1.28
C ILE A 623 0.81 23.92 -1.53
N ARG A 624 2.04 23.47 -1.83
CA ARG A 624 2.46 22.06 -1.85
C ARG A 624 3.69 21.88 -0.98
N GLY A 625 3.52 21.31 0.20
CA GLY A 625 4.65 21.14 1.11
C GLY A 625 4.46 20.14 2.24
N ALA A 626 5.53 19.90 2.98
CA ALA A 626 5.57 19.00 4.11
C ALA A 626 6.07 19.72 5.36
N VAL A 627 5.42 19.46 6.50
CA VAL A 627 5.82 19.90 7.83
C VAL A 627 6.26 18.71 8.66
N ARG A 628 7.32 18.88 9.45
CA ARG A 628 7.92 17.81 10.25
C ARG A 628 7.71 18.11 11.72
N ALA A 629 6.82 17.39 12.37
CA ALA A 629 6.52 17.58 13.79
C ALA A 629 7.63 16.99 14.65
N THR A 630 8.19 17.80 15.55
CA THR A 630 9.28 17.39 16.45
C THR A 630 8.76 16.83 17.78
N LYS A 631 7.48 17.05 18.09
CA LYS A 631 6.83 16.57 19.31
C LYS A 631 5.52 15.85 19.01
N GLY A 632 5.22 14.88 19.86
CA GLY A 632 4.19 13.88 19.61
C GLY A 632 4.73 12.72 18.77
N GLY A 633 3.82 11.90 18.24
CA GLY A 633 4.08 10.76 17.37
C GLY A 633 2.98 10.56 16.33
N HIS A 634 2.69 9.30 16.04
CA HIS A 634 1.81 8.85 14.97
C HIS A 634 0.33 9.30 15.12
N GLY A 635 -0.22 9.22 16.33
CA GLY A 635 -1.61 9.56 16.64
C GLY A 635 -1.84 11.03 16.98
N THR A 636 -0.78 11.84 17.09
CA THR A 636 -0.82 13.15 17.75
C THR A 636 -1.78 14.16 17.12
N TYR A 637 -2.08 14.05 15.83
CA TYR A 637 -3.07 14.93 15.18
C TYR A 637 -4.48 14.80 15.78
N LEU A 638 -4.82 13.62 16.33
CA LEU A 638 -6.13 13.35 16.94
C LEU A 638 -6.06 13.20 18.46
N PHE A 639 -4.91 12.76 18.99
CA PHE A 639 -4.79 12.39 20.40
C PHE A 639 -3.56 13.00 21.08
N PRO A 640 -3.69 13.55 22.31
CA PRO A 640 -2.58 14.26 22.96
C PRO A 640 -1.69 13.36 23.83
N TYR A 641 -1.74 12.03 23.68
CA TYR A 641 -1.14 11.10 24.63
C TYR A 641 0.26 10.58 24.28
N GLU A 642 0.81 10.94 23.11
CA GLU A 642 2.16 10.46 22.72
C GLU A 642 3.24 11.39 23.27
N GLY A 643 3.92 10.92 24.30
CA GLY A 643 5.02 11.59 24.97
C GLY A 643 6.41 11.23 24.43
N PRO A 644 7.47 11.65 25.12
CA PRO A 644 8.84 11.23 24.85
C PRO A 644 9.01 9.70 24.89
N VAL A 645 10.12 9.20 24.37
CA VAL A 645 10.45 7.77 24.34
C VAL A 645 10.63 7.21 25.76
N ASN A 646 10.11 6.03 26.01
CA ASN A 646 10.20 5.31 27.28
C ASN A 646 11.37 4.30 27.30
N GLU A 647 11.50 3.53 28.39
CA GLU A 647 12.58 2.54 28.54
C GLU A 647 12.53 1.41 27.51
N GLU A 648 11.36 1.12 26.95
CA GLU A 648 11.14 0.13 25.90
C GLU A 648 11.44 0.66 24.48
N GLY A 649 11.80 1.94 24.34
CA GLY A 649 12.10 2.53 23.04
C GLY A 649 10.87 2.89 22.21
N VAL A 650 9.68 2.96 22.83
CA VAL A 650 8.41 3.38 22.20
C VAL A 650 7.92 4.68 22.84
N PRO A 651 6.93 5.39 22.25
CA PRO A 651 6.42 6.63 22.85
C PRO A 651 5.67 6.34 24.15
N GLU A 652 5.98 7.07 25.22
CA GLU A 652 5.21 7.04 26.46
C GLU A 652 3.74 7.42 26.20
N GLN A 653 2.80 6.68 26.77
CA GLN A 653 1.36 6.85 26.52
C GLN A 653 0.69 7.59 27.68
N GLU A 654 0.86 8.92 27.74
CA GLU A 654 0.30 9.78 28.78
C GLU A 654 -0.20 11.13 28.21
N ILE A 655 -1.39 11.57 28.63
CA ILE A 655 -1.89 12.90 28.29
C ILE A 655 -1.08 13.96 29.04
N THR A 656 -0.24 14.69 28.31
CA THR A 656 0.57 15.79 28.85
C THR A 656 0.12 17.15 28.31
N ILE A 657 0.51 18.23 29.00
CA ILE A 657 0.29 19.61 28.49
C ILE A 657 1.01 19.79 27.15
N GLU A 658 2.20 19.22 27.04
CA GLU A 658 3.01 19.29 25.83
C GLU A 658 2.38 18.52 24.67
N GLY A 659 1.86 17.31 24.92
CA GLY A 659 1.09 16.53 23.95
C GLY A 659 -0.17 17.25 23.47
N MET A 660 -0.92 17.90 24.37
CA MET A 660 -2.07 18.75 23.99
C MET A 660 -1.66 19.93 23.12
N GLN A 661 -0.51 20.54 23.40
CA GLN A 661 0.00 21.66 22.60
C GLN A 661 0.54 21.21 21.24
N ALA A 662 1.17 20.03 21.18
CA ALA A 662 1.62 19.41 19.94
C ALA A 662 0.41 19.08 19.04
N MET A 663 -0.59 18.38 19.57
CA MET A 663 -1.86 18.12 18.87
C MET A 663 -2.48 19.40 18.32
N ALA A 664 -2.63 20.43 19.17
CA ALA A 664 -3.17 21.72 18.74
C ALA A 664 -2.32 22.44 17.68
N ALA A 665 -0.99 22.23 17.68
CA ALA A 665 -0.10 22.79 16.67
C ALA A 665 -0.26 22.06 15.32
N GLN A 666 -0.36 20.73 15.34
CA GLN A 666 -0.61 19.90 14.16
C GLN A 666 -1.99 20.22 13.53
N GLN A 667 -3.04 20.29 14.36
CA GLN A 667 -4.39 20.67 13.92
C GLN A 667 -4.44 22.09 13.36
N LEU A 668 -3.71 23.05 13.97
CA LEU A 668 -3.62 24.42 13.45
C LEU A 668 -2.96 24.47 12.06
N ALA A 669 -1.89 23.71 11.83
CA ALA A 669 -1.21 23.68 10.53
C ALA A 669 -2.19 23.24 9.42
N ILE A 670 -2.86 22.11 9.61
CA ILE A 670 -3.81 21.54 8.64
C ILE A 670 -5.07 22.42 8.48
N SER A 671 -5.66 22.87 9.59
CA SER A 671 -6.87 23.70 9.54
C SER A 671 -6.60 25.05 8.85
N SER A 672 -5.44 25.68 9.09
CA SER A 672 -5.06 26.91 8.38
C SER A 672 -4.86 26.69 6.87
N MET A 673 -4.41 25.50 6.46
CA MET A 673 -4.26 25.15 5.04
C MET A 673 -5.63 25.06 4.37
N VAL A 674 -6.56 24.35 5.01
CA VAL A 674 -7.94 24.18 4.52
C VAL A 674 -8.71 25.50 4.50
N ILE A 675 -8.63 26.29 5.56
CA ILE A 675 -9.51 27.46 5.75
C ILE A 675 -8.97 28.70 5.03
N ASP A 676 -7.66 28.95 5.15
CA ASP A 676 -7.05 30.22 4.75
C ASP A 676 -6.03 30.08 3.59
N GLN A 677 -5.75 28.85 3.11
CA GLN A 677 -4.61 28.55 2.23
C GLN A 677 -3.30 29.12 2.78
N LYS A 678 -3.08 28.87 4.07
CA LYS A 678 -1.85 29.21 4.79
C LYS A 678 -1.37 27.99 5.55
N VAL A 679 -0.09 27.91 5.82
CA VAL A 679 0.42 26.93 6.79
C VAL A 679 0.97 27.71 7.97
N THR A 680 0.28 27.60 9.10
CA THR A 680 0.70 28.24 10.35
C THR A 680 1.55 27.27 11.16
N ILE A 681 2.83 27.59 11.31
CA ILE A 681 3.82 26.83 12.08
C ILE A 681 3.98 27.46 13.46
N ARG A 682 3.94 26.63 14.50
CA ARG A 682 4.40 26.99 15.84
C ARG A 682 5.80 26.41 16.03
N ASN A 683 6.84 27.23 15.84
CA ASN A 683 8.23 26.79 15.71
C ASN A 683 8.73 25.84 16.83
N ASN A 684 8.13 25.87 18.04
CA ASN A 684 8.50 24.94 19.12
C ASN A 684 8.03 23.47 18.93
N TYR A 685 7.26 23.17 17.88
CA TYR A 685 6.65 21.84 17.63
C TYR A 685 6.93 21.28 16.24
N PHE A 686 7.66 22.03 15.41
CA PHE A 686 8.04 21.62 14.06
C PHE A 686 9.51 21.92 13.82
N VAL A 687 10.12 21.18 12.90
CA VAL A 687 11.46 21.50 12.40
C VAL A 687 11.41 22.89 11.76
N ASP A 688 12.39 23.73 12.10
CA ASP A 688 12.49 25.10 11.57
C ASP A 688 13.83 25.38 10.91
N SER A 689 14.00 26.59 10.35
CA SER A 689 15.23 26.97 9.64
C SER A 689 16.47 27.04 10.52
N SER A 690 16.33 27.04 11.85
CA SER A 690 17.44 27.00 12.79
C SER A 690 18.00 25.60 13.00
N ASP A 691 17.24 24.55 12.70
CA ASP A 691 17.69 23.15 12.79
C ASP A 691 18.68 22.74 11.67
N PHE A 692 18.79 23.56 10.62
CA PHE A 692 19.65 23.31 9.44
C PHE A 692 20.89 24.23 9.35
N ASN A 693 21.10 25.12 10.32
CA ASN A 693 22.30 25.96 10.45
C ASN A 693 23.23 25.42 11.54
#